data_AF-A0AAV1Z4E8-F1
#
_entry.id   AF-A0AAV1Z4E8-F1
#
_cell.length_a   1.000
_cell.length_b   1.000
_cell.length_c   1.000
_cell.angle_alpha   90.00
_cell.angle_beta   90.00
_cell.angle_gamma   90.00
#
_symmetry.space_group_name_H-M   'P 1'
#
loop_
_entity.id
_entity.type
_entity.pdbx_description
1 polymer ?
#
loop_
_entity_poly.entity_id
_entity_poly.type
_entity_poly.pdbx_seq_one_letter_code
_entity_poly.pdbx_strand_id
1 'polypeptide(L)'
;MAAFGSQLLLLGTKSIHVMTMRTWNERIDFLVKQKMFPEALSLALSFYNENAKAVSGLVGKKSHRKDLVAIKILGILGTYVDLIMTQLCPERGRIEQLIHHYQEKVPVCVEYCVAVEKKDFLFGKMYESFQSDPLALGVFLESLEPYILDGRLKAVTPQIVKEFVNHYAEKGLFDALEACIVRLNIENLDIHQVMTLCWEHGLYDAIIYIYNHGMNDYVTPFEELMVNLQKAVSRGKQLTDDQIKLGNKLLVYVSCCLAGRAYPWGDIPPDIVSDVKFKVFHCVTNLHGKNMEDSEIYPYLKTLLHFDTREFLNVLALAFEEPEFSTEMGLAQKQRVVDILLKIMVQSEGFLPTEIGALFTFLARQMAKQENSIMVNRLLFEQVLEHLTNPGDETRIEERQQALMELLQAGGLAQVNEERVLALAEKAKFYRVCEHLYEKHQQFDKILECYLQDPSRKLQVFYFIEKILNHPKRTNEEKKALEEKIISTIEQLVDIDNKRTSQILLEFFPNQILAVVKALNNMPEILYQFLQGLFSNKDLNSSGPTGSNKDVPMVDPMVVETYIDLMCQYNFNQVHNYLRRADGYRLEETLEICRKYNAMEATAFLLERAGDIYGAFKIMLEGLQTKVKEITDEILSSNEDLNLEYLASWNALQSRLLVIIQLCQRNSNKMDQEEREKIWFPLLEAMMAPQRQLRGRVNIKYVNEFKELTRHLLNNMMGYISLPAILQRVVQDPAYNTGKFGEIRELIMGMFETYNYERTLLSTTTKLLNDDLHSQLRNLCKTANHVYSSHDDACSFCRNELDADDDVEIVVFRCGHVYHLSCLGGGRQTNEDVISYSCIKCTRHQRLVPRVQHQRIVPSKQSTMPSFRARSRVASFRESRLNTHQLQALEILRKCQKTPRLSFIDELAQDENRRMQGSPIKRKEVEDNLTLNLAPAGKENFVSEF
;
A
#
# COMPACT_ATOMS: atom_id res chain seq x y z
N MET A 1 -36.01 10.02 39.56
CA MET A 1 -35.99 11.03 38.49
C MET A 1 -37.09 10.67 37.53
N ALA A 2 -38.07 11.55 37.31
CA ALA A 2 -39.16 11.34 36.36
C ALA A 2 -39.15 12.49 35.33
N ALA A 3 -39.20 12.15 34.04
CA ALA A 3 -39.27 13.13 32.97
C ALA A 3 -40.72 13.26 32.48
N PHE A 4 -41.24 14.48 32.41
CA PHE A 4 -42.56 14.80 31.86
C PHE A 4 -42.43 15.94 30.84
N GLY A 5 -42.46 15.59 29.54
CA GLY A 5 -42.30 16.57 28.46
C GLY A 5 -40.98 17.33 28.55
N SER A 6 -41.04 18.66 28.69
CA SER A 6 -39.88 19.55 28.84
C SER A 6 -39.42 19.74 30.30
N GLN A 7 -40.02 19.03 31.26
CA GLN A 7 -39.73 19.16 32.68
C GLN A 7 -39.12 17.86 33.26
N LEU A 8 -38.08 18.02 34.07
CA LEU A 8 -37.42 16.96 34.82
C LEU A 8 -37.72 17.12 36.30
N LEU A 9 -38.40 16.13 36.88
CA LEU A 9 -38.72 16.06 38.30
C LEU A 9 -37.63 15.26 39.02
N LEU A 10 -36.81 15.97 39.80
CA LEU A 10 -35.79 15.39 40.66
C LEU A 10 -36.32 15.30 42.08
N LEU A 11 -36.47 14.07 42.57
CA LEU A 11 -36.79 13.84 43.97
C LEU A 11 -35.49 13.99 44.77
N GLY A 12 -35.34 15.10 45.48
CA GLY A 12 -34.31 15.29 46.50
C GLY A 12 -34.74 14.70 47.85
N THR A 13 -33.81 14.60 48.79
CA THR A 13 -34.07 14.07 50.15
C THR A 13 -35.04 14.92 50.97
N LYS A 14 -35.23 16.20 50.62
CA LYS A 14 -36.10 17.15 51.34
C LYS A 14 -37.17 17.81 50.47
N SER A 15 -37.01 17.81 49.13
CA SER A 15 -37.88 18.54 48.21
C SER A 15 -37.86 17.95 46.81
N ILE A 16 -38.94 18.16 46.08
CA ILE A 16 -39.00 17.89 44.64
C ILE A 16 -38.48 19.13 43.91
N HIS A 17 -37.43 18.97 43.12
CA HIS A 17 -36.93 20.02 42.24
C HIS A 17 -37.47 19.80 40.82
N VAL A 18 -38.13 20.81 40.27
CA VAL A 18 -38.57 20.82 38.88
C VAL A 18 -37.55 21.59 38.05
N MET A 19 -36.87 20.92 37.13
CA MET A 19 -35.99 21.57 36.16
C MET A 19 -36.71 21.62 34.81
N THR A 20 -36.94 22.82 34.28
CA THR A 20 -37.60 23.00 32.97
C THR A 20 -36.55 23.31 31.91
N MET A 21 -36.61 22.60 30.77
CA MET A 21 -35.83 22.93 29.60
C MET A 21 -36.30 24.27 29.03
N ARG A 22 -35.40 25.26 28.98
CA ARG A 22 -35.67 26.60 28.42
C ARG A 22 -36.18 26.49 26.98
N THR A 23 -37.14 27.34 26.63
CA THR A 23 -37.63 27.43 25.25
C THR A 23 -36.54 27.96 24.32
N TRP A 24 -36.66 27.72 23.01
CA TRP A 24 -35.71 28.24 22.02
C TRP A 24 -35.57 29.77 22.12
N ASN A 25 -36.67 30.49 22.32
CA ASN A 25 -36.69 31.95 22.44
C ASN A 25 -35.99 32.41 23.74
N GLU A 26 -36.28 31.78 24.88
CA GLU A 26 -35.62 32.09 26.16
C GLU A 26 -34.11 31.84 26.14
N ARG A 27 -33.65 30.80 25.41
CA ARG A 27 -32.23 30.50 25.24
C ARG A 27 -31.52 31.63 24.49
N ILE A 28 -32.14 32.13 23.42
CA ILE A 28 -31.60 33.25 22.64
C ILE A 28 -31.65 34.53 23.47
N ASP A 29 -32.78 34.83 24.12
CA ASP A 29 -32.93 36.03 24.96
C ASP A 29 -31.95 36.07 26.13
N PHE A 30 -31.59 34.91 26.68
CA PHE A 30 -30.56 34.83 27.71
C PHE A 30 -29.19 35.29 27.18
N LEU A 31 -28.80 34.89 25.97
CA LEU A 31 -27.53 35.30 25.36
C LEU A 31 -27.54 36.79 24.98
N VAL A 32 -28.66 37.29 24.46
CA VAL A 32 -28.84 38.72 24.16
C VAL A 32 -28.71 39.57 25.44
N LYS A 33 -29.29 39.13 26.56
CA LYS A 33 -29.14 39.81 27.86
C LYS A 33 -27.71 39.85 28.37
N GLN A 34 -26.89 38.86 28.03
CA GLN A 34 -25.46 38.81 28.37
C GLN A 34 -24.60 39.61 27.38
N LYS A 35 -25.20 40.33 26.41
CA LYS A 35 -24.52 41.04 25.31
C LYS A 35 -23.68 40.14 24.40
N MET A 36 -23.96 38.83 24.40
CA MET A 36 -23.31 37.83 23.53
C MET A 36 -24.08 37.71 22.21
N PHE A 37 -24.01 38.75 21.38
CA PHE A 37 -24.79 38.84 20.13
C PHE A 37 -24.36 37.81 19.06
N PRO A 38 -23.06 37.60 18.78
CA PRO A 38 -22.64 36.58 17.80
C PRO A 38 -23.10 35.16 18.19
N GLU A 39 -23.06 34.82 19.48
CA GLU A 39 -23.50 33.54 20.00
C GLU A 39 -25.03 33.40 19.98
N ALA A 40 -25.75 34.49 20.25
CA ALA A 40 -27.20 34.53 20.13
C ALA A 40 -27.64 34.33 18.66
N LEU A 41 -26.97 34.99 17.71
CA LEU A 41 -27.24 34.90 16.28
C LEU A 41 -26.88 33.51 15.72
N SER A 42 -25.74 32.94 16.10
CA SER A 42 -25.36 31.57 15.68
C SER A 42 -26.33 30.51 16.20
N LEU A 43 -26.76 30.64 17.47
CA LEU A 43 -27.78 29.76 18.03
C LEU A 43 -29.12 29.94 17.30
N ALA A 44 -29.53 31.17 17.03
CA ALA A 44 -30.76 31.47 16.28
C ALA A 44 -30.70 30.89 14.86
N LEU A 45 -29.57 31.05 14.16
CA LEU A 45 -29.35 30.47 12.83
C LEU A 45 -29.39 28.93 12.86
N SER A 46 -28.88 28.30 13.92
CA SER A 46 -28.99 26.84 14.09
C SER A 46 -30.44 26.36 14.21
N PHE A 47 -31.33 27.17 14.80
CA PHE A 47 -32.77 26.90 14.82
C PHE A 47 -33.40 27.13 13.44
N TYR A 48 -32.96 28.16 12.70
CA TYR A 48 -33.42 28.46 11.33
C TYR A 48 -33.05 27.34 10.35
N ASN A 49 -31.85 26.78 10.47
CA ASN A 49 -31.34 25.67 9.65
C ASN A 49 -31.81 24.28 10.12
N GLU A 50 -32.61 24.20 11.19
CA GLU A 50 -33.11 22.96 11.80
C GLU A 50 -32.02 22.00 12.34
N ASN A 51 -30.80 22.50 12.56
CA ASN A 51 -29.66 21.72 13.08
C ASN A 51 -29.57 21.73 14.62
N ALA A 52 -30.37 22.58 15.28
CA ALA A 52 -30.30 22.77 16.72
C ALA A 52 -30.79 21.56 17.52
N LYS A 53 -30.03 21.17 18.54
CA LYS A 53 -30.40 20.11 19.50
C LYS A 53 -31.30 20.66 20.61
N ALA A 54 -32.20 19.81 21.10
CA ALA A 54 -33.13 20.09 22.21
C ALA A 54 -34.03 21.32 21.97
N VAL A 55 -34.78 21.32 20.87
CA VAL A 55 -35.75 22.36 20.51
C VAL A 55 -37.02 22.20 21.35
N SER A 56 -37.30 23.15 22.24
CA SER A 56 -38.52 23.21 23.05
C SER A 56 -39.32 24.46 22.68
N GLY A 57 -40.61 24.30 22.34
CA GLY A 57 -41.54 25.41 22.05
C GLY A 57 -41.56 25.93 20.60
N LEU A 58 -40.87 25.29 19.64
CA LEU A 58 -40.93 25.65 18.22
C LEU A 58 -41.73 24.60 17.43
N VAL A 59 -43.05 24.78 17.38
CA VAL A 59 -44.01 23.82 16.80
C VAL A 59 -44.66 24.41 15.55
N GLY A 60 -44.84 23.61 14.51
CA GLY A 60 -45.50 24.02 13.26
C GLY A 60 -44.79 23.55 12.01
N LYS A 61 -45.32 23.94 10.84
CA LYS A 61 -44.71 23.65 9.53
C LYS A 61 -43.33 24.32 9.43
N LYS A 62 -42.42 23.72 8.64
CA LYS A 62 -41.04 24.21 8.42
C LYS A 62 -40.97 25.68 8.03
N SER A 63 -41.81 26.14 7.10
CA SER A 63 -41.89 27.55 6.69
C SER A 63 -42.22 28.47 7.86
N HIS A 64 -43.30 28.17 8.59
CA HIS A 64 -43.73 28.97 9.74
C HIS A 64 -42.67 29.03 10.86
N ARG A 65 -41.97 27.92 11.14
CA ARG A 65 -40.87 27.91 12.12
C ARG A 65 -39.70 28.78 11.67
N LYS A 66 -39.33 28.69 10.38
CA LYS A 66 -38.29 29.55 9.80
C LYS A 66 -38.67 31.02 9.87
N ASP A 67 -39.92 31.37 9.59
CA ASP A 67 -40.41 32.75 9.68
C ASP A 67 -40.34 33.31 11.11
N LEU A 68 -40.77 32.52 12.11
CA LEU A 68 -40.70 32.93 13.52
C LEU A 68 -39.26 33.15 13.99
N VAL A 69 -38.34 32.25 13.61
CA VAL A 69 -36.92 32.39 13.96
C VAL A 69 -36.29 33.55 13.18
N ALA A 70 -36.64 33.75 11.91
CA ALA A 70 -36.19 34.88 11.08
C ALA A 70 -36.58 36.23 11.70
N ILE A 71 -37.84 36.39 12.13
CA ILE A 71 -38.30 37.60 12.83
C ILE A 71 -37.46 37.86 14.08
N LYS A 72 -37.15 36.80 14.85
CA LYS A 72 -36.30 36.93 16.04
C LYS A 72 -34.87 37.33 15.69
N ILE A 73 -34.28 36.75 14.65
CA ILE A 73 -32.93 37.12 14.16
C ILE A 73 -32.91 38.59 13.74
N LEU A 74 -33.89 39.05 12.95
CA LEU A 74 -33.99 40.44 12.52
C LEU A 74 -34.13 41.40 13.71
N GLY A 75 -34.90 41.03 14.74
CA GLY A 75 -35.01 41.82 15.96
C GLY A 75 -33.67 41.97 16.69
N ILE A 76 -32.91 40.88 16.80
CA ILE A 76 -31.58 40.89 17.43
C ILE A 76 -30.59 41.69 16.60
N LEU A 77 -30.58 41.50 15.28
CA LEU A 77 -29.75 42.28 14.35
C LEU A 77 -30.05 43.77 14.44
N GLY A 78 -31.33 44.16 14.48
CA GLY A 78 -31.72 45.56 14.66
C GLY A 78 -31.15 46.16 15.94
N THR A 79 -31.32 45.48 17.09
CA THR A 79 -30.75 45.95 18.36
C THR A 79 -29.23 45.98 18.32
N TYR A 80 -28.59 45.01 17.65
CA TYR A 80 -27.15 44.93 17.55
C TYR A 80 -26.56 46.04 16.66
N VAL A 81 -27.18 46.35 15.53
CA VAL A 81 -26.82 47.48 14.66
C VAL A 81 -26.97 48.80 15.40
N ASP A 82 -28.09 49.01 16.10
CA ASP A 82 -28.30 50.21 16.92
C ASP A 82 -27.21 50.34 17.99
N LEU A 83 -26.77 49.24 18.62
CA LEU A 83 -25.68 49.22 19.61
C LEU A 83 -24.29 49.47 19.01
N ILE A 84 -24.02 48.92 17.82
CA ILE A 84 -22.77 49.17 17.07
C ILE A 84 -22.64 50.67 16.79
N MET A 85 -23.72 51.32 16.37
CA MET A 85 -23.72 52.76 16.00
C MET A 85 -23.79 53.72 17.19
N THR A 86 -24.12 53.27 18.41
CA THR A 86 -24.33 54.17 19.57
C THR A 86 -23.45 53.87 20.76
N GLN A 87 -23.55 52.68 21.36
CA GLN A 87 -22.97 52.37 22.67
C GLN A 87 -21.59 51.68 22.59
N LEU A 88 -21.31 51.02 21.47
CA LEU A 88 -20.05 50.31 21.24
C LEU A 88 -19.06 51.13 20.39
N CYS A 89 -19.51 52.26 19.83
CA CYS A 89 -18.65 53.24 19.17
C CYS A 89 -17.60 53.76 20.17
N PRO A 90 -16.29 53.64 19.87
CA PRO A 90 -15.26 54.24 20.69
C PRO A 90 -15.38 55.77 20.70
N GLU A 91 -15.85 56.36 21.80
CA GLU A 91 -16.01 57.83 21.94
C GLU A 91 -14.67 58.60 21.86
N ARG A 92 -13.53 57.91 22.07
CA ARG A 92 -12.17 58.46 21.96
C ARG A 92 -11.20 57.40 21.44
N GLY A 93 -10.74 57.56 20.20
CA GLY A 93 -9.77 56.66 19.57
C GLY A 93 -9.23 57.21 18.25
N ARG A 94 -8.12 56.63 17.76
CA ARG A 94 -7.61 56.89 16.41
C ARG A 94 -8.60 56.32 15.39
N ILE A 95 -8.71 56.92 14.20
CA ILE A 95 -9.58 56.46 13.10
C ILE A 95 -9.41 54.96 12.83
N GLU A 96 -8.19 54.43 12.97
CA GLU A 96 -7.85 53.00 12.85
C GLU A 96 -8.64 52.08 13.80
N GLN A 97 -8.92 52.50 15.03
CA GLN A 97 -9.67 51.71 16.01
C GLN A 97 -11.16 51.65 15.66
N LEU A 98 -11.69 52.72 15.06
CA LEU A 98 -13.06 52.78 14.58
C LEU A 98 -13.25 51.91 13.33
N ILE A 99 -12.27 51.90 12.41
CA ILE A 99 -12.26 51.00 11.26
C ILE A 99 -12.24 49.53 11.72
N HIS A 100 -11.37 49.17 12.65
CA HIS A 100 -11.32 47.80 13.19
C HIS A 100 -12.65 47.41 13.86
N HIS A 101 -13.28 48.34 14.59
CA HIS A 101 -14.58 48.11 15.20
C HIS A 101 -15.63 47.74 14.16
N TYR A 102 -15.77 48.52 13.08
CA TYR A 102 -16.74 48.22 12.04
C TYR A 102 -16.39 46.95 11.26
N GLN A 103 -15.10 46.71 10.94
CA GLN A 103 -14.65 45.50 10.24
C GLN A 103 -14.96 44.20 11.01
N GLU A 104 -14.93 44.24 12.35
CA GLU A 104 -15.26 43.05 13.16
C GLU A 104 -16.78 42.82 13.27
N LYS A 105 -17.59 43.89 13.26
CA LYS A 105 -19.00 43.83 13.68
C LYS A 105 -19.99 43.91 12.50
N VAL A 106 -19.71 44.71 11.47
CA VAL A 106 -20.61 44.93 10.33
C VAL A 106 -20.74 43.68 9.44
N PRO A 107 -19.67 42.96 9.06
CA PRO A 107 -19.79 41.77 8.22
C PRO A 107 -20.65 40.68 8.84
N VAL A 108 -20.59 40.52 10.17
CA VAL A 108 -21.44 39.59 10.94
C VAL A 108 -22.92 39.92 10.72
N CYS A 109 -23.28 41.20 10.76
CA CYS A 109 -24.67 41.62 10.56
C CYS A 109 -25.16 41.29 9.15
N VAL A 110 -24.30 41.52 8.14
CA VAL A 110 -24.61 41.22 6.73
C VAL A 110 -24.74 39.71 6.52
N GLU A 111 -23.84 38.91 7.08
CA GLU A 111 -23.85 37.44 6.98
C GLU A 111 -25.19 36.85 7.44
N TYR A 112 -25.63 37.18 8.66
CA TYR A 112 -26.88 36.65 9.20
C TYR A 112 -28.11 37.18 8.46
N CYS A 113 -28.07 38.41 7.95
CA CYS A 113 -29.17 38.96 7.16
C CYS A 113 -29.31 38.25 5.80
N VAL A 114 -28.19 38.00 5.13
CA VAL A 114 -28.14 37.22 3.87
C VAL A 114 -28.56 35.77 4.11
N ALA A 115 -28.14 35.14 5.21
CA ALA A 115 -28.51 33.77 5.55
C ALA A 115 -30.01 33.56 5.79
N VAL A 116 -30.72 34.60 6.22
CA VAL A 116 -32.18 34.58 6.45
C VAL A 116 -32.96 35.05 5.21
N GLU A 117 -32.28 35.40 4.12
CA GLU A 117 -32.85 35.84 2.83
C GLU A 117 -33.75 37.09 2.93
N LYS A 118 -33.52 37.97 3.92
CA LYS A 118 -34.33 39.18 4.16
C LYS A 118 -33.66 40.46 3.62
N LYS A 119 -33.63 40.58 2.29
CA LYS A 119 -33.01 41.71 1.57
C LYS A 119 -33.62 43.07 1.92
N ASP A 120 -34.92 43.13 2.18
CA ASP A 120 -35.63 44.37 2.56
C ASP A 120 -35.06 44.99 3.85
N PHE A 121 -34.63 44.15 4.80
CA PHE A 121 -34.02 44.63 6.03
C PHE A 121 -32.56 45.06 5.83
N LEU A 122 -31.81 44.33 5.00
CA LEU A 122 -30.43 44.63 4.65
C LEU A 122 -30.30 45.99 3.95
N PHE A 123 -31.15 46.24 2.95
CA PHE A 123 -31.11 47.45 2.12
C PHE A 123 -32.02 48.58 2.63
N GLY A 124 -32.83 48.31 3.66
CA GLY A 124 -33.62 49.32 4.37
C GLY A 124 -32.95 49.71 5.69
N LYS A 125 -33.50 49.23 6.81
CA LYS A 125 -33.10 49.64 8.16
C LYS A 125 -31.59 49.55 8.42
N MET A 126 -30.92 48.48 7.98
CA MET A 126 -29.48 48.33 8.21
C MET A 126 -28.65 49.36 7.42
N TYR A 127 -28.94 49.50 6.13
CA TYR A 127 -28.28 50.48 5.27
C TYR A 127 -28.50 51.92 5.79
N GLU A 128 -29.74 52.30 6.13
CA GLU A 128 -30.04 53.62 6.71
C GLU A 128 -29.24 53.90 8.00
N SER A 129 -29.02 52.86 8.82
CA SER A 129 -28.25 52.98 10.06
C SER A 129 -26.75 53.22 9.77
N PHE A 130 -26.17 52.46 8.84
CA PHE A 130 -24.74 52.59 8.48
C PHE A 130 -24.43 53.80 7.61
N GLN A 131 -25.41 54.32 6.86
CA GLN A 131 -25.26 55.54 6.07
C GLN A 131 -24.93 56.77 6.94
N SER A 132 -25.26 56.73 8.23
CA SER A 132 -24.96 57.83 9.16
C SER A 132 -23.46 58.08 9.40
N ASP A 133 -22.60 57.08 9.15
CA ASP A 133 -21.13 57.19 9.28
C ASP A 133 -20.45 56.67 7.99
N PRO A 134 -19.69 57.52 7.25
CA PRO A 134 -19.01 57.11 6.03
C PRO A 134 -18.07 55.91 6.18
N LEU A 135 -17.44 55.74 7.36
CA LEU A 135 -16.55 54.59 7.60
C LEU A 135 -17.34 53.29 7.77
N ALA A 136 -18.49 53.34 8.45
CA ALA A 136 -19.39 52.21 8.60
C ALA A 136 -20.02 51.83 7.24
N LEU A 137 -20.41 52.83 6.45
CA LEU A 137 -20.92 52.65 5.09
C LEU A 137 -19.87 51.98 4.19
N GLY A 138 -18.62 52.42 4.22
CA GLY A 138 -17.55 51.80 3.43
C GLY A 138 -17.33 50.32 3.77
N VAL A 139 -17.29 49.97 5.06
CA VAL A 139 -17.17 48.56 5.50
C VAL A 139 -18.42 47.75 5.15
N PHE A 140 -19.61 48.36 5.24
CA PHE A 140 -20.85 47.73 4.81
C PHE A 140 -20.81 47.37 3.32
N LEU A 141 -20.42 48.31 2.46
CA LEU A 141 -20.31 48.08 1.01
C LEU A 141 -19.30 46.98 0.68
N GLU A 142 -18.12 46.98 1.31
CA GLU A 142 -17.11 45.92 1.15
C GLU A 142 -17.61 44.55 1.62
N SER A 143 -18.41 44.51 2.68
CA SER A 143 -18.97 43.26 3.18
C SER A 143 -20.01 42.64 2.24
N LEU A 144 -20.53 43.38 1.25
CA LEU A 144 -21.44 42.85 0.22
C LEU A 144 -20.70 42.05 -0.85
N GLU A 145 -19.44 42.39 -1.16
CA GLU A 145 -18.66 41.80 -2.26
C GLU A 145 -18.69 40.26 -2.26
N PRO A 146 -18.36 39.54 -1.16
CA PRO A 146 -18.37 38.08 -1.13
C PRO A 146 -19.73 37.47 -1.50
N TYR A 147 -20.83 38.15 -1.17
CA TYR A 147 -22.18 37.67 -1.42
C TYR A 147 -22.70 38.02 -2.82
N ILE A 148 -22.18 39.10 -3.42
CA ILE A 148 -22.38 39.42 -4.83
C ILE A 148 -21.61 38.41 -5.69
N LEU A 149 -20.35 38.14 -5.33
CA LEU A 149 -19.52 37.13 -5.97
C LEU A 149 -20.14 35.73 -5.85
N ASP A 150 -20.68 35.33 -4.71
CA ASP A 150 -21.37 34.03 -4.56
C ASP A 150 -22.76 33.99 -5.25
N GLY A 151 -23.22 35.09 -5.84
CA GLY A 151 -24.52 35.16 -6.52
C GLY A 151 -25.74 35.14 -5.59
N ARG A 152 -25.56 35.25 -4.27
CA ARG A 152 -26.64 35.38 -3.28
C ARG A 152 -27.29 36.77 -3.33
N LEU A 153 -26.54 37.80 -3.71
CA LEU A 153 -26.99 39.19 -3.84
C LEU A 153 -26.96 39.71 -5.30
N LYS A 154 -27.85 39.19 -6.16
CA LYS A 154 -28.00 39.69 -7.55
C LYS A 154 -28.86 40.95 -7.69
N ALA A 155 -29.90 41.05 -6.85
CA ALA A 155 -30.85 42.15 -6.84
C ALA A 155 -30.53 43.07 -5.66
N VAL A 156 -29.85 44.18 -5.96
CA VAL A 156 -29.47 45.25 -5.03
C VAL A 156 -30.15 46.53 -5.52
N THR A 157 -30.55 47.42 -4.62
CA THR A 157 -31.21 48.67 -5.02
C THR A 157 -30.26 49.57 -5.83
N PRO A 158 -30.74 50.30 -6.85
CA PRO A 158 -29.87 51.15 -7.69
C PRO A 158 -29.07 52.19 -6.90
N GLN A 159 -29.64 52.71 -5.80
CA GLN A 159 -28.97 53.63 -4.89
C GLN A 159 -27.71 53.01 -4.27
N ILE A 160 -27.81 51.79 -3.75
CA ILE A 160 -26.70 51.11 -3.09
C ILE A 160 -25.65 50.69 -4.11
N VAL A 161 -26.08 50.26 -5.30
CA VAL A 161 -25.15 49.94 -6.40
C VAL A 161 -24.34 51.17 -6.82
N LYS A 162 -24.97 52.35 -6.91
CA LYS A 162 -24.28 53.60 -7.21
C LYS A 162 -23.23 53.95 -6.16
N GLU A 163 -23.58 53.86 -4.87
CA GLU A 163 -22.63 54.10 -3.78
C GLU A 163 -21.51 53.06 -3.75
N PHE A 164 -21.82 51.79 -4.04
CA PHE A 164 -20.85 50.72 -4.17
C PHE A 164 -19.82 51.00 -5.28
N VAL A 165 -20.28 51.37 -6.48
CA VAL A 165 -19.39 51.70 -7.61
C VAL A 165 -18.51 52.90 -7.26
N ASN A 166 -19.08 53.96 -6.68
CA ASN A 166 -18.31 55.14 -6.26
C ASN A 166 -17.23 54.79 -5.24
N HIS A 167 -17.57 54.01 -4.20
CA HIS A 167 -16.64 53.62 -3.15
C HIS A 167 -15.46 52.82 -3.68
N TYR A 168 -15.72 51.84 -4.56
CA TYR A 168 -14.65 51.04 -5.17
C TYR A 168 -13.80 51.85 -6.16
N ALA A 169 -14.42 52.80 -6.88
CA ALA A 169 -13.72 53.72 -7.77
C ALA A 169 -12.76 54.65 -7.00
N GLU A 170 -13.22 55.24 -5.90
CA GLU A 170 -12.42 56.11 -5.03
C GLU A 170 -11.22 55.38 -4.40
N LYS A 171 -11.38 54.07 -4.10
CA LYS A 171 -10.31 53.22 -3.57
C LYS A 171 -9.37 52.66 -4.64
N GLY A 172 -9.70 52.79 -5.93
CA GLY A 172 -8.94 52.20 -7.04
C GLY A 172 -9.00 50.66 -7.09
N LEU A 173 -10.02 50.04 -6.50
CA LEU A 173 -10.19 48.58 -6.45
C LEU A 173 -10.96 48.09 -7.70
N PHE A 174 -10.39 48.32 -8.88
CA PHE A 174 -11.11 48.12 -10.14
C PHE A 174 -11.34 46.65 -10.52
N ASP A 175 -10.39 45.75 -10.23
CA ASP A 175 -10.54 44.31 -10.52
C ASP A 175 -11.70 43.68 -9.73
N ALA A 176 -11.82 44.03 -8.44
CA ALA A 176 -12.91 43.57 -7.58
C ALA A 176 -14.26 44.16 -8.00
N LEU A 177 -14.26 45.43 -8.43
CA LEU A 177 -15.42 46.10 -8.99
C LEU A 177 -15.90 45.43 -10.29
N GLU A 178 -15.00 45.13 -11.22
CA GLU A 178 -15.29 44.41 -12.46
C GLU A 178 -15.95 43.05 -12.16
N ALA A 179 -15.37 42.27 -11.25
CA ALA A 179 -15.90 40.96 -10.86
C ALA A 179 -17.31 41.03 -10.23
N CYS A 180 -17.62 42.12 -9.51
CA CYS A 180 -18.94 42.35 -8.93
C CYS A 180 -19.97 42.82 -9.96
N ILE A 181 -19.62 43.77 -10.83
CA ILE A 181 -20.53 44.33 -11.86
C ILE A 181 -21.09 43.21 -12.74
N VAL A 182 -20.24 42.28 -13.15
CA VAL A 182 -20.59 41.14 -14.02
C VAL A 182 -21.60 40.17 -13.36
N ARG A 183 -21.82 40.26 -12.05
CA ARG A 183 -22.77 39.40 -11.30
C ARG A 183 -24.03 40.13 -10.82
N LEU A 184 -24.10 41.45 -11.01
CA LEU A 184 -25.24 42.28 -10.65
C LEU A 184 -26.25 42.36 -11.81
N ASN A 185 -27.53 42.49 -11.48
CA ASN A 185 -28.56 42.71 -12.49
C ASN A 185 -28.40 44.09 -13.14
N ILE A 186 -28.43 44.13 -14.48
CA ILE A 186 -28.26 45.37 -15.27
C ILE A 186 -29.33 46.40 -15.01
N GLU A 187 -30.56 45.98 -14.70
CA GLU A 187 -31.67 46.88 -14.35
C GLU A 187 -31.34 47.79 -13.15
N ASN A 188 -30.39 47.38 -12.30
CA ASN A 188 -30.00 48.13 -11.11
C ASN A 188 -28.73 48.96 -11.31
N LEU A 189 -28.11 48.92 -12.49
CA LEU A 189 -26.87 49.64 -12.79
C LEU A 189 -27.15 50.96 -13.51
N ASP A 190 -26.43 52.02 -13.13
CA ASP A 190 -26.33 53.24 -13.94
C ASP A 190 -25.37 52.97 -15.11
N ILE A 191 -25.94 52.54 -16.23
CA ILE A 191 -25.16 52.12 -17.41
C ILE A 191 -24.22 53.23 -17.89
N HIS A 192 -24.65 54.49 -17.86
CA HIS A 192 -23.80 55.58 -18.35
C HIS A 192 -22.59 55.78 -17.44
N GLN A 193 -22.81 55.85 -16.12
CA GLN A 193 -21.73 56.02 -15.16
C GLN A 193 -20.74 54.86 -15.20
N VAL A 194 -21.24 53.63 -15.17
CA VAL A 194 -20.40 52.42 -15.12
C VAL A 194 -19.61 52.28 -16.43
N MET A 195 -20.23 52.53 -17.58
CA MET A 195 -19.52 52.44 -18.87
C MET A 195 -18.39 53.45 -19.01
N THR A 196 -18.58 54.71 -18.58
CA THR A 196 -17.51 55.71 -18.59
C THR A 196 -16.32 55.24 -17.77
N LEU A 197 -16.57 54.76 -16.55
CA LEU A 197 -15.54 54.24 -15.66
C LEU A 197 -14.83 53.00 -16.27
N CYS A 198 -15.59 52.07 -16.82
CA CYS A 198 -15.03 50.85 -17.40
C CYS A 198 -14.10 51.15 -18.58
N TRP A 199 -14.45 52.12 -19.45
CA TRP A 199 -13.59 52.52 -20.57
C TRP A 199 -12.35 53.29 -20.12
N GLU A 200 -12.47 54.16 -19.11
CA GLU A 200 -11.35 54.93 -18.55
C GLU A 200 -10.30 54.02 -17.89
N HIS A 201 -10.74 52.94 -17.23
CA HIS A 201 -9.88 52.04 -16.47
C HIS A 201 -9.62 50.67 -17.11
N GLY A 202 -10.19 50.39 -18.29
CA GLY A 202 -9.94 49.14 -19.03
C GLY A 202 -10.63 47.89 -18.45
N LEU A 203 -11.83 48.04 -17.88
CA LEU A 203 -12.62 46.94 -17.29
C LEU A 203 -13.39 46.17 -18.37
N TYR A 204 -12.66 45.38 -19.15
CA TYR A 204 -13.15 44.71 -20.36
C TYR A 204 -14.31 43.73 -20.13
N ASP A 205 -14.35 42.96 -19.03
CA ASP A 205 -15.42 42.01 -18.74
C ASP A 205 -16.73 42.73 -18.45
N ALA A 206 -16.64 43.85 -17.71
CA ALA A 206 -17.79 44.69 -17.42
C ALA A 206 -18.34 45.37 -18.70
N ILE A 207 -17.45 45.85 -19.58
CA ILE A 207 -17.84 46.41 -20.90
C ILE A 207 -18.61 45.36 -21.70
N ILE A 208 -18.01 44.17 -21.90
CA ILE A 208 -18.63 43.10 -22.68
C ILE A 208 -19.97 42.66 -22.05
N TYR A 209 -20.00 42.52 -20.73
CA TYR A 209 -21.22 42.13 -20.00
C TYR A 209 -22.37 43.13 -20.20
N ILE A 210 -22.11 44.43 -20.07
CA ILE A 210 -23.12 45.48 -20.20
C ILE A 210 -23.66 45.55 -21.64
N TYR A 211 -22.79 45.44 -22.65
CA TYR A 211 -23.24 45.41 -24.05
C TYR A 211 -24.07 44.16 -24.37
N ASN A 212 -23.60 42.98 -23.95
CA ASN A 212 -24.27 41.71 -24.27
C ASN A 212 -25.62 41.59 -23.57
N HIS A 213 -25.67 41.82 -22.26
CA HIS A 213 -26.89 41.59 -21.50
C HIS A 213 -27.77 42.84 -21.37
N GLY A 214 -27.19 44.04 -21.47
CA GLY A 214 -27.93 45.30 -21.35
C GLY A 214 -28.43 45.84 -22.67
N MET A 215 -27.66 45.67 -23.75
CA MET A 215 -27.99 46.20 -25.08
C MET A 215 -28.27 45.11 -26.13
N ASN A 216 -28.07 43.82 -25.80
CA ASN A 216 -28.13 42.70 -26.74
C ASN A 216 -27.22 42.89 -27.97
N ASP A 217 -26.10 43.59 -27.80
CA ASP A 217 -25.13 43.84 -28.86
C ASP A 217 -23.81 43.11 -28.58
N TYR A 218 -23.57 42.06 -29.35
CA TYR A 218 -22.41 41.18 -29.22
C TYR A 218 -21.25 41.56 -30.16
N VAL A 219 -21.46 42.51 -31.08
CA VAL A 219 -20.49 42.88 -32.13
C VAL A 219 -19.73 44.14 -31.75
N THR A 220 -20.44 45.20 -31.35
CA THR A 220 -19.82 46.48 -30.96
C THR A 220 -18.73 46.37 -29.89
N PRO A 221 -18.92 45.66 -28.76
CA PRO A 221 -17.86 45.52 -27.76
C PRO A 221 -16.60 44.84 -28.33
N PHE A 222 -16.78 43.85 -29.22
CA PHE A 222 -15.66 43.20 -29.88
C PHE A 222 -14.92 44.17 -30.80
N GLU A 223 -15.61 44.89 -31.68
CA GLU A 223 -14.98 45.82 -32.63
C GLU A 223 -14.19 46.94 -31.93
N GLU A 224 -14.77 47.54 -30.90
CA GLU A 224 -14.13 48.65 -30.17
C GLU A 224 -12.87 48.21 -29.43
N LEU A 225 -12.94 47.04 -28.78
CA LEU A 225 -11.79 46.44 -28.10
C LEU A 225 -10.74 45.93 -29.10
N MET A 226 -11.17 45.45 -30.28
CA MET A 226 -10.29 44.97 -31.33
C MET A 226 -9.44 46.10 -31.93
N VAL A 227 -9.98 47.31 -32.07
CA VAL A 227 -9.21 48.49 -32.49
C VAL A 227 -8.09 48.81 -31.49
N ASN A 228 -8.32 48.61 -30.19
CA ASN A 228 -7.29 48.80 -29.17
C ASN A 228 -6.18 47.75 -29.28
N LEU A 229 -6.54 46.49 -29.54
CA LEU A 229 -5.57 45.41 -29.78
C LEU A 229 -4.79 45.61 -31.09
N GLN A 230 -5.45 46.03 -32.17
CA GLN A 230 -4.82 46.37 -33.46
C GLN A 230 -3.74 47.43 -33.32
N LYS A 231 -4.05 48.52 -32.60
CA LYS A 231 -3.08 49.59 -32.31
C LYS A 231 -1.89 49.10 -31.47
N ALA A 232 -2.08 48.09 -30.63
CA ALA A 232 -1.01 47.49 -29.85
C ALA A 232 -0.11 46.59 -30.70
N VAL A 233 -0.71 45.68 -31.47
CA VAL A 233 0.00 44.70 -32.32
C VAL A 233 0.79 45.38 -33.46
N SER A 234 0.19 46.40 -34.10
CA SER A 234 0.84 47.17 -35.19
C SER A 234 2.08 47.97 -34.75
N ARG A 235 2.25 48.24 -33.45
CA ARG A 235 3.44 48.96 -32.93
C ARG A 235 4.70 48.09 -32.87
N GLY A 236 4.57 46.77 -33.04
CA GLY A 236 5.71 45.83 -33.12
C GLY A 236 6.60 45.77 -31.87
N LYS A 237 6.13 46.30 -30.72
CA LYS A 237 6.82 46.24 -29.42
C LYS A 237 6.24 45.08 -28.59
N GLN A 238 6.96 44.67 -27.53
CA GLN A 238 6.39 43.76 -26.53
C GLN A 238 5.07 44.33 -25.99
N LEU A 239 4.01 43.52 -26.03
CA LEU A 239 2.69 43.87 -25.54
C LEU A 239 2.76 44.06 -24.01
N THR A 240 2.00 45.03 -23.49
CA THR A 240 1.87 45.21 -22.04
C THR A 240 0.96 44.13 -21.44
N ASP A 241 1.07 43.87 -20.14
CA ASP A 241 0.23 42.89 -19.44
C ASP A 241 -1.26 43.13 -19.67
N ASP A 242 -1.71 44.39 -19.68
CA ASP A 242 -3.11 44.74 -19.96
C ASP A 242 -3.54 44.46 -21.40
N GLN A 243 -2.63 44.60 -22.37
CA GLN A 243 -2.89 44.25 -23.77
C GLN A 243 -2.95 42.73 -23.97
N ILE A 244 -2.12 41.98 -23.23
CA ILE A 244 -2.17 40.51 -23.22
C ILE A 244 -3.48 40.04 -22.58
N LYS A 245 -3.88 40.62 -21.44
CA LYS A 245 -5.20 40.36 -20.82
C LYS A 245 -6.34 40.65 -21.80
N LEU A 246 -6.31 41.79 -22.48
CA LEU A 246 -7.30 42.16 -23.50
C LEU A 246 -7.39 41.12 -24.61
N GLY A 247 -6.27 40.75 -25.23
CA GLY A 247 -6.25 39.79 -26.33
C GLY A 247 -6.74 38.40 -25.91
N ASN A 248 -6.34 37.93 -24.72
CA ASN A 248 -6.83 36.67 -24.17
C ASN A 248 -8.34 36.72 -23.87
N LYS A 249 -8.83 37.81 -23.29
CA LYS A 249 -10.27 38.01 -23.06
C LYS A 249 -11.06 38.01 -24.36
N LEU A 250 -10.53 38.64 -25.42
CA LEU A 250 -11.16 38.63 -26.76
C LEU A 250 -11.18 37.24 -27.40
N LEU A 251 -10.11 36.45 -27.27
CA LEU A 251 -10.09 35.06 -27.76
C LEU A 251 -11.13 34.20 -27.04
N VAL A 252 -11.22 34.30 -25.71
CA VAL A 252 -12.24 33.60 -24.92
C VAL A 252 -13.63 34.10 -25.27
N TYR A 253 -13.82 35.41 -25.45
CA TYR A 253 -15.10 36.00 -25.84
C TYR A 253 -15.60 35.44 -27.17
N VAL A 254 -14.74 35.43 -28.21
CA VAL A 254 -15.07 34.86 -29.52
C VAL A 254 -15.41 33.38 -29.39
N SER A 255 -14.62 32.62 -28.61
CA SER A 255 -14.89 31.20 -28.37
C SER A 255 -16.23 30.97 -27.68
N CYS A 256 -16.56 31.73 -26.63
CA CYS A 256 -17.84 31.64 -25.93
C CYS A 256 -19.01 31.93 -26.87
N CYS A 257 -18.94 33.03 -27.63
CA CYS A 257 -19.99 33.40 -28.58
C CYS A 257 -20.21 32.34 -29.66
N LEU A 258 -19.13 31.78 -30.21
CA LEU A 258 -19.21 30.72 -31.23
C LEU A 258 -19.73 29.40 -30.66
N ALA A 259 -19.43 29.08 -29.39
CA ALA A 259 -19.97 27.91 -28.68
C ALA A 259 -21.39 28.13 -28.11
N GLY A 260 -22.02 29.29 -28.37
CA GLY A 260 -23.36 29.63 -27.85
C GLY A 260 -23.41 29.95 -26.35
N ARG A 261 -22.26 30.18 -25.69
CA ARG A 261 -22.16 30.52 -24.27
C ARG A 261 -22.08 32.03 -24.08
N ALA A 262 -22.69 32.53 -23.01
CA ALA A 262 -22.58 33.94 -22.65
C ALA A 262 -21.25 34.19 -21.92
N TYR A 263 -20.61 35.31 -22.26
CA TYR A 263 -19.42 35.79 -21.59
C TYR A 263 -19.80 36.86 -20.56
N PRO A 264 -19.20 36.86 -19.36
CA PRO A 264 -18.19 35.90 -18.85
C PRO A 264 -18.74 34.57 -18.32
N TRP A 265 -20.04 34.50 -18.04
CA TRP A 265 -20.70 33.29 -17.54
C TRP A 265 -22.15 33.19 -18.03
N GLY A 266 -22.65 31.95 -18.17
CA GLY A 266 -24.02 31.65 -18.60
C GLY A 266 -24.10 31.19 -20.05
N ASP A 267 -25.33 31.10 -20.56
CA ASP A 267 -25.63 30.72 -21.94
C ASP A 267 -26.33 31.86 -22.67
N ILE A 268 -26.08 31.99 -23.97
CA ILE A 268 -26.79 32.99 -24.80
C ILE A 268 -28.25 32.52 -24.94
N PRO A 269 -29.26 33.42 -24.85
CA PRO A 269 -30.66 33.03 -25.01
C PRO A 269 -30.92 32.29 -26.33
N PRO A 270 -31.64 31.15 -26.32
CA PRO A 270 -31.75 30.25 -27.48
C PRO A 270 -32.33 30.94 -28.73
N ASP A 271 -33.14 31.97 -28.54
CA ASP A 271 -33.77 32.74 -29.61
C ASP A 271 -32.76 33.58 -30.42
N ILE A 272 -31.62 33.95 -29.82
CA ILE A 272 -30.60 34.81 -30.45
C ILE A 272 -29.27 34.10 -30.71
N VAL A 273 -29.04 32.91 -30.13
CA VAL A 273 -27.75 32.16 -30.25
C VAL A 273 -27.29 32.06 -31.70
N SER A 274 -28.15 31.61 -32.62
CA SER A 274 -27.77 31.40 -34.03
C SER A 274 -27.41 32.72 -34.72
N ASP A 275 -28.12 33.81 -34.41
CA ASP A 275 -27.84 35.14 -34.96
C ASP A 275 -26.54 35.72 -34.39
N VAL A 276 -26.29 35.55 -33.09
CA VAL A 276 -25.04 35.98 -32.44
C VAL A 276 -23.84 35.22 -33.02
N LYS A 277 -23.93 33.89 -33.14
CA LYS A 277 -22.88 33.07 -33.78
C LYS A 277 -22.58 33.58 -35.20
N PHE A 278 -23.61 33.81 -36.01
CA PHE A 278 -23.45 34.32 -37.37
C PHE A 278 -22.81 35.71 -37.40
N LYS A 279 -23.32 36.67 -36.60
CA LYS A 279 -22.84 38.05 -36.56
C LYS A 279 -21.40 38.15 -36.07
N VAL A 280 -21.04 37.43 -35.00
CA VAL A 280 -19.66 37.43 -34.46
C VAL A 280 -18.71 36.75 -35.44
N PHE A 281 -19.07 35.59 -36.00
CA PHE A 281 -18.25 34.90 -37.00
C PHE A 281 -18.04 35.74 -38.27
N HIS A 282 -19.10 36.37 -38.78
CA HIS A 282 -19.03 37.28 -39.91
C HIS A 282 -18.17 38.50 -39.58
N CYS A 283 -18.29 39.07 -38.37
CA CYS A 283 -17.45 40.17 -37.92
C CYS A 283 -15.96 39.77 -37.95
N VAL A 284 -15.58 38.64 -37.35
CA VAL A 284 -14.18 38.16 -37.33
C VAL A 284 -13.64 37.92 -38.75
N THR A 285 -14.49 37.47 -39.68
CA THR A 285 -14.12 37.15 -41.07
C THR A 285 -14.38 38.28 -42.06
N ASN A 286 -14.71 39.49 -41.57
CA ASN A 286 -14.99 40.65 -42.42
C ASN A 286 -13.76 41.08 -43.22
N LEU A 287 -14.00 41.49 -44.47
CA LEU A 287 -12.96 41.99 -45.38
C LEU A 287 -12.31 43.29 -44.89
N HIS A 288 -13.10 44.17 -44.25
CA HIS A 288 -12.67 45.47 -43.75
C HIS A 288 -13.11 45.66 -42.29
N GLY A 289 -12.35 46.44 -41.52
CA GLY A 289 -12.72 46.83 -40.16
C GLY A 289 -13.72 47.99 -40.14
N LYS A 290 -14.02 48.48 -38.93
CA LYS A 290 -14.94 49.62 -38.69
C LYS A 290 -14.53 50.90 -39.45
N ASN A 291 -13.24 51.07 -39.76
CA ASN A 291 -12.71 52.18 -40.55
C ASN A 291 -12.45 51.71 -42.00
N MET A 292 -13.26 52.17 -42.96
CA MET A 292 -13.12 51.83 -44.38
C MET A 292 -11.84 52.40 -45.06
N GLU A 293 -10.97 53.07 -44.30
CA GLU A 293 -9.68 53.62 -44.76
C GLU A 293 -8.51 52.64 -44.59
N ASP A 294 -8.71 51.50 -43.92
CA ASP A 294 -7.67 50.47 -43.76
C ASP A 294 -7.48 49.69 -45.08
N SER A 295 -6.31 49.86 -45.69
CA SER A 295 -5.86 49.11 -46.88
C SER A 295 -5.65 47.60 -46.62
N GLU A 296 -5.77 47.16 -45.37
CA GLU A 296 -5.54 45.78 -44.95
C GLU A 296 -6.79 44.90 -45.08
N ILE A 297 -6.64 43.77 -45.79
CA ILE A 297 -7.70 42.78 -46.00
C ILE A 297 -7.74 41.86 -44.76
N TYR A 298 -8.94 41.62 -44.21
CA TYR A 298 -9.19 40.79 -43.02
C TYR A 298 -8.44 41.27 -41.76
N PRO A 299 -8.64 42.52 -41.33
CA PRO A 299 -7.82 43.14 -40.29
C PRO A 299 -8.01 42.51 -38.90
N TYR A 300 -9.22 42.02 -38.57
CA TYR A 300 -9.47 41.36 -37.28
C TYR A 300 -8.81 39.98 -37.20
N LEU A 301 -8.97 39.17 -38.25
CA LEU A 301 -8.38 37.84 -38.33
C LEU A 301 -6.85 37.90 -38.33
N LYS A 302 -6.26 38.82 -39.11
CA LYS A 302 -4.81 39.06 -39.12
C LYS A 302 -4.28 39.46 -37.74
N THR A 303 -5.01 40.32 -37.03
CA THR A 303 -4.57 40.78 -35.71
C THR A 303 -4.68 39.70 -34.64
N LEU A 304 -5.74 38.88 -34.65
CA LEU A 304 -5.87 37.74 -33.73
C LEU A 304 -4.78 36.69 -33.98
N LEU A 305 -4.44 36.43 -35.24
CA LEU A 305 -3.32 35.54 -35.60
C LEU A 305 -1.96 36.10 -35.13
N HIS A 306 -1.69 37.38 -35.34
CA HIS A 306 -0.44 38.00 -34.86
C HIS A 306 -0.38 38.16 -33.34
N PHE A 307 -1.53 38.19 -32.65
CA PHE A 307 -1.58 38.17 -31.20
C PHE A 307 -1.24 36.78 -30.65
N ASP A 308 -2.02 35.76 -31.02
CA ASP A 308 -1.75 34.37 -30.69
C ASP A 308 -2.33 33.43 -31.75
N THR A 309 -1.48 33.00 -32.68
CA THR A 309 -1.87 32.09 -33.77
C THR A 309 -2.43 30.78 -33.23
N ARG A 310 -1.82 30.21 -32.18
CA ARG A 310 -2.16 28.87 -31.71
C ARG A 310 -3.52 28.86 -31.03
N GLU A 311 -3.72 29.77 -30.08
CA GLU A 311 -4.97 29.83 -29.33
C GLU A 311 -6.13 30.25 -30.23
N PHE A 312 -5.90 31.15 -31.19
CA PHE A 312 -6.94 31.48 -32.18
C PHE A 312 -7.31 30.30 -33.08
N LEU A 313 -6.34 29.50 -33.54
CA LEU A 313 -6.62 28.27 -34.31
C LEU A 313 -7.39 27.24 -33.47
N ASN A 314 -7.14 27.15 -32.17
CA ASN A 314 -7.95 26.32 -31.26
C ASN A 314 -9.39 26.85 -31.15
N VAL A 315 -9.59 28.17 -31.03
CA VAL A 315 -10.93 28.78 -31.03
C VAL A 315 -11.69 28.43 -32.31
N LEU A 316 -11.04 28.51 -33.48
CA LEU A 316 -11.64 28.08 -34.74
C LEU A 316 -11.94 26.58 -34.77
N ALA A 317 -11.05 25.74 -34.23
CA ALA A 317 -11.26 24.29 -34.17
C ALA A 317 -12.52 23.94 -33.35
N LEU A 318 -12.72 24.61 -32.22
CA LEU A 318 -13.91 24.47 -31.38
C LEU A 318 -15.16 24.99 -32.09
N ALA A 319 -15.09 26.17 -32.72
CA ALA A 319 -16.20 26.72 -33.48
C ALA A 319 -16.66 25.78 -34.61
N PHE A 320 -15.73 25.08 -35.25
CA PHE A 320 -16.03 24.13 -36.32
C PHE A 320 -16.71 22.83 -35.86
N GLU A 321 -16.77 22.56 -34.56
CA GLU A 321 -17.49 21.42 -33.97
C GLU A 321 -18.97 21.72 -33.72
N GLU A 322 -19.38 22.98 -33.81
CA GLU A 322 -20.76 23.39 -33.63
C GLU A 322 -21.66 22.92 -34.79
N PRO A 323 -22.92 22.55 -34.52
CA PRO A 323 -23.80 21.90 -35.49
C PRO A 323 -24.09 22.77 -36.72
N GLU A 324 -24.03 24.10 -36.59
CA GLU A 324 -24.22 25.02 -37.71
C GLU A 324 -23.19 24.81 -38.82
N PHE A 325 -21.96 24.39 -38.46
CA PHE A 325 -20.88 24.16 -39.40
C PHE A 325 -20.86 22.77 -40.03
N SER A 326 -21.81 21.89 -39.70
CA SER A 326 -22.01 20.60 -40.40
C SER A 326 -23.03 20.69 -41.55
N THR A 327 -23.70 21.84 -41.71
CA THR A 327 -24.61 22.09 -42.84
C THR A 327 -23.83 22.37 -44.14
N GLU A 328 -24.44 22.20 -45.32
CA GLU A 328 -23.80 22.50 -46.62
C GLU A 328 -23.23 23.93 -46.69
N MET A 329 -23.99 24.91 -46.17
CA MET A 329 -23.55 26.31 -46.07
C MET A 329 -22.42 26.48 -45.05
N GLY A 330 -22.47 25.76 -43.93
CA GLY A 330 -21.43 25.74 -42.91
C GLY A 330 -20.10 25.15 -43.40
N LEU A 331 -20.15 24.09 -44.21
CA LEU A 331 -18.98 23.51 -44.88
C LEU A 331 -18.34 24.50 -45.85
N ALA A 332 -19.14 25.24 -46.62
CA ALA A 332 -18.63 26.30 -47.49
C ALA A 332 -17.97 27.44 -46.70
N GLN A 333 -18.51 27.78 -45.51
CA GLN A 333 -17.90 28.77 -44.62
C GLN A 333 -16.59 28.28 -44.00
N LYS A 334 -16.50 27.01 -43.59
CA LYS A 334 -15.26 26.36 -43.15
C LYS A 334 -14.17 26.46 -44.21
N GLN A 335 -14.50 26.06 -45.45
CA GLN A 335 -13.58 26.15 -46.58
C GLN A 335 -13.13 27.60 -46.82
N ARG A 336 -14.07 28.55 -46.83
CA ARG A 336 -13.76 29.97 -47.00
C ARG A 336 -12.76 30.48 -45.95
N VAL A 337 -12.95 30.13 -44.68
CA VAL A 337 -12.02 30.53 -43.61
C VAL A 337 -10.66 29.90 -43.80
N VAL A 338 -10.58 28.61 -44.17
CA VAL A 338 -9.30 27.96 -44.48
C VAL A 338 -8.59 28.65 -45.64
N ASP A 339 -9.31 28.99 -46.71
CA ASP A 339 -8.73 29.71 -47.86
C ASP A 339 -8.21 31.09 -47.45
N ILE A 340 -8.92 31.79 -46.56
CA ILE A 340 -8.48 33.06 -45.98
C ILE A 340 -7.23 32.87 -45.12
N LEU A 341 -7.19 31.86 -44.26
CA LEU A 341 -6.01 31.54 -43.41
C LEU A 341 -4.79 31.23 -44.26
N LEU A 342 -4.94 30.45 -45.34
CA LEU A 342 -3.87 30.18 -46.29
C LEU A 342 -3.40 31.45 -47.01
N LYS A 343 -4.33 32.32 -47.42
CA LYS A 343 -4.00 33.62 -48.02
C LYS A 343 -3.24 34.54 -47.07
N ILE A 344 -3.62 34.56 -45.79
CA ILE A 344 -2.97 35.43 -44.79
C ILE A 344 -1.63 34.82 -44.37
N MET A 345 -1.60 33.58 -43.89
CA MET A 345 -0.39 33.03 -43.25
C MET A 345 0.66 32.51 -44.24
N VAL A 346 0.25 32.04 -45.42
CA VAL A 346 1.18 31.44 -46.40
C VAL A 346 1.56 32.43 -47.52
N GLN A 347 0.63 33.32 -47.92
CA GLN A 347 0.88 34.27 -49.02
C GLN A 347 1.29 35.66 -48.55
N SER A 348 1.08 36.04 -47.28
CA SER A 348 1.52 37.32 -46.74
C SER A 348 2.74 37.17 -45.82
N GLU A 349 3.65 38.15 -45.86
CA GLU A 349 4.87 38.15 -45.05
C GLU A 349 4.58 38.60 -43.61
N GLY A 350 5.19 37.94 -42.62
CA GLY A 350 5.10 38.36 -41.21
C GLY A 350 4.92 37.24 -40.17
N PHE A 351 4.69 36.00 -40.59
CA PHE A 351 4.55 34.84 -39.69
C PHE A 351 5.82 34.00 -39.59
N LEU A 352 6.10 33.49 -38.39
CA LEU A 352 7.22 32.58 -38.15
C LEU A 352 6.93 31.18 -38.69
N PRO A 353 7.97 30.39 -39.06
CA PRO A 353 7.80 29.00 -39.49
C PRO A 353 7.04 28.11 -38.49
N THR A 354 7.15 28.40 -37.19
CA THR A 354 6.44 27.69 -36.11
C THR A 354 4.94 28.02 -36.08
N GLU A 355 4.54 29.24 -36.44
CA GLU A 355 3.15 29.68 -36.53
C GLU A 355 2.48 29.06 -37.76
N ILE A 356 3.21 29.03 -38.90
CA ILE A 356 2.78 28.30 -40.10
C ILE A 356 2.66 26.79 -39.80
N GLY A 357 3.56 26.25 -38.97
CA GLY A 357 3.47 24.87 -38.50
C GLY A 357 2.23 24.57 -37.64
N ALA A 358 1.80 25.52 -36.81
CA ALA A 358 0.55 25.42 -36.07
C ALA A 358 -0.66 25.38 -37.02
N LEU A 359 -0.66 26.19 -38.09
CA LEU A 359 -1.68 26.12 -39.14
C LEU A 359 -1.71 24.76 -39.82
N PHE A 360 -0.56 24.20 -40.21
CA PHE A 360 -0.53 22.87 -40.84
C PHE A 360 -1.01 21.76 -39.90
N THR A 361 -0.68 21.85 -38.61
CA THR A 361 -1.21 20.93 -37.59
C THR A 361 -2.72 21.06 -37.46
N PHE A 362 -3.24 22.29 -37.45
CA PHE A 362 -4.69 22.55 -37.45
C PHE A 362 -5.37 21.96 -38.69
N LEU A 363 -4.85 22.23 -39.89
CA LEU A 363 -5.40 21.71 -41.15
C LEU A 363 -5.40 20.18 -41.17
N ALA A 364 -4.31 19.55 -40.74
CA ALA A 364 -4.22 18.09 -40.63
C ALA A 364 -5.35 17.50 -39.76
N ARG A 365 -5.62 18.09 -38.58
CA ARG A 365 -6.71 17.63 -37.72
C ARG A 365 -8.09 17.85 -38.32
N GLN A 366 -8.31 18.98 -39.00
CA GLN A 366 -9.59 19.23 -39.66
C GLN A 366 -9.83 18.28 -40.84
N MET A 367 -8.78 17.92 -41.58
CA MET A 367 -8.83 16.92 -42.65
C MET A 367 -9.07 15.50 -42.14
N ALA A 368 -8.70 15.20 -40.89
CA ALA A 368 -8.89 13.90 -40.27
C ALA A 368 -10.33 13.66 -39.75
N LYS A 369 -11.21 14.66 -39.77
CA LYS A 369 -12.59 14.47 -39.30
C LYS A 369 -13.40 13.67 -40.34
N GLN A 370 -14.20 12.70 -39.88
CA GLN A 370 -14.89 11.69 -40.71
C GLN A 370 -15.84 12.27 -41.77
N GLU A 371 -16.36 13.48 -41.52
CA GLU A 371 -17.01 14.32 -42.52
C GLU A 371 -15.91 15.16 -43.19
N ASN A 372 -15.32 14.67 -44.29
CA ASN A 372 -14.30 15.38 -45.07
C ASN A 372 -14.81 16.77 -45.50
N SER A 373 -14.66 17.75 -44.61
CA SER A 373 -15.32 19.06 -44.69
C SER A 373 -14.53 20.08 -45.48
N ILE A 374 -13.24 19.84 -45.68
CA ILE A 374 -12.29 20.79 -46.27
C ILE A 374 -11.57 20.12 -47.42
N MET A 375 -11.68 20.72 -48.60
CA MET A 375 -11.02 20.29 -49.83
C MET A 375 -9.67 21.01 -49.92
N VAL A 376 -8.59 20.26 -49.79
CA VAL A 376 -7.23 20.79 -49.87
C VAL A 376 -6.58 20.31 -51.18
N ASN A 377 -5.89 21.22 -51.88
CA ASN A 377 -5.14 20.86 -53.08
C ASN A 377 -3.99 19.90 -52.71
N ARG A 378 -3.70 18.93 -53.59
CA ARG A 378 -2.64 17.92 -53.43
C ARG A 378 -1.29 18.53 -53.03
N LEU A 379 -0.91 19.68 -53.61
CA LEU A 379 0.34 20.36 -53.27
C LEU A 379 0.38 20.83 -51.81
N LEU A 380 -0.72 21.41 -51.32
CA LEU A 380 -0.83 21.85 -49.93
C LEU A 380 -0.83 20.65 -48.97
N PHE A 381 -1.46 19.54 -49.37
CA PHE A 381 -1.43 18.32 -48.58
C PHE A 381 -0.02 17.74 -48.46
N GLU A 382 0.75 17.73 -49.55
CA GLU A 382 2.15 17.31 -49.54
C GLU A 382 3.00 18.22 -48.64
N GLN A 383 2.78 19.54 -48.69
CA GLN A 383 3.45 20.50 -47.80
C GLN A 383 3.11 20.28 -46.32
N VAL A 384 1.84 20.00 -45.99
CA VAL A 384 1.41 19.67 -44.63
C VAL A 384 2.11 18.40 -44.16
N LEU A 385 2.15 17.35 -44.99
CA LEU A 385 2.80 16.09 -44.63
C LEU A 385 4.31 16.24 -44.41
N GLU A 386 5.00 16.98 -45.30
CA GLU A 386 6.44 17.25 -45.17
C GLU A 386 6.76 18.10 -43.94
N HIS A 387 5.90 19.06 -43.60
CA HIS A 387 6.09 19.87 -42.40
C HIS A 387 5.86 19.05 -41.12
N LEU A 388 4.77 18.29 -41.05
CA LEU A 388 4.49 17.43 -39.89
C LEU A 388 5.63 16.45 -39.65
N THR A 389 6.18 15.87 -40.72
CA THR A 389 7.25 14.87 -40.66
C THR A 389 8.67 15.44 -40.77
N ASN A 390 8.83 16.76 -40.59
CA ASN A 390 10.14 17.38 -40.64
C ASN A 390 11.00 16.95 -39.43
N PRO A 391 12.19 16.33 -39.66
CA PRO A 391 13.07 15.90 -38.59
C PRO A 391 13.87 17.04 -37.93
N GLY A 392 13.95 18.22 -38.56
CA GLY A 392 14.72 19.36 -38.06
C GLY A 392 14.03 20.17 -36.97
N ASP A 393 12.73 19.94 -36.75
CA ASP A 393 11.97 20.56 -35.66
C ASP A 393 11.88 19.54 -34.51
N GLU A 394 12.60 19.78 -33.40
CA GLU A 394 12.50 18.94 -32.20
C GLU A 394 11.35 19.39 -31.28
N THR A 395 10.72 20.53 -31.58
CA THR A 395 9.60 21.03 -30.79
C THR A 395 8.31 20.33 -31.22
N ARG A 396 7.40 20.14 -30.25
CA ARG A 396 6.00 19.69 -30.50
C ARG A 396 5.87 18.37 -31.27
N ILE A 397 6.80 17.44 -31.09
CA ILE A 397 6.78 16.10 -31.71
C ILE A 397 5.45 15.40 -31.41
N GLU A 398 4.95 15.46 -30.18
CA GLU A 398 3.69 14.83 -29.78
C GLU A 398 2.46 15.39 -30.53
N GLU A 399 2.36 16.72 -30.68
CA GLU A 399 1.22 17.35 -31.36
C GLU A 399 1.18 17.00 -32.84
N ARG A 400 2.34 16.98 -33.50
CA ARG A 400 2.49 16.60 -34.91
C ARG A 400 2.26 15.11 -35.13
N GLN A 401 2.80 14.28 -34.24
CA GLN A 401 2.60 12.84 -34.24
C GLN A 401 1.11 12.49 -34.06
N GLN A 402 0.42 13.17 -33.15
CA GLN A 402 -1.01 12.99 -32.92
C GLN A 402 -1.83 13.41 -34.15
N ALA A 403 -1.54 14.58 -34.74
CA ALA A 403 -2.22 15.05 -35.95
C ALA A 403 -2.00 14.09 -37.14
N LEU A 404 -0.79 13.55 -37.32
CA LEU A 404 -0.51 12.55 -38.35
C LEU A 404 -1.23 11.23 -38.08
N MET A 405 -1.32 10.81 -36.82
CA MET A 405 -2.06 9.59 -36.43
C MET A 405 -3.56 9.72 -36.71
N GLU A 406 -4.15 10.88 -36.39
CA GLU A 406 -5.55 11.18 -36.70
C GLU A 406 -5.80 11.14 -38.21
N LEU A 407 -4.94 11.79 -39.00
CA LEU A 407 -5.00 11.73 -40.48
C LEU A 407 -4.95 10.30 -41.02
N LEU A 408 -4.10 9.45 -40.42
CA LEU A 408 -3.94 8.05 -40.83
C LEU A 408 -5.19 7.22 -40.50
N GLN A 409 -5.74 7.37 -39.29
CA GLN A 409 -6.94 6.65 -38.86
C GLN A 409 -8.20 7.06 -39.63
N ALA A 410 -8.29 8.33 -40.01
CA ALA A 410 -9.39 8.87 -40.81
C ALA A 410 -9.38 8.42 -42.28
N GLY A 411 -8.31 7.77 -42.74
CA GLY A 411 -8.14 7.41 -44.14
C GLY A 411 -7.77 8.59 -45.06
N GLY A 412 -7.42 9.76 -44.50
CA GLY A 412 -6.96 10.92 -45.27
C GLY A 412 -5.67 10.66 -46.06
N LEU A 413 -4.91 9.63 -45.68
CA LEU A 413 -3.71 9.16 -46.34
C LEU A 413 -3.95 8.04 -47.37
N ALA A 414 -5.19 7.69 -47.70
CA ALA A 414 -5.50 6.59 -48.65
C ALA A 414 -4.91 6.81 -50.05
N GLN A 415 -4.60 8.05 -50.44
CA GLN A 415 -3.99 8.40 -51.73
C GLN A 415 -2.45 8.45 -51.68
N VAL A 416 -1.83 8.32 -50.51
CA VAL A 416 -0.37 8.36 -50.32
C VAL A 416 0.17 6.96 -50.06
N ASN A 417 1.31 6.63 -50.67
CA ASN A 417 1.97 5.35 -50.45
C ASN A 417 2.33 5.16 -48.96
N GLU A 418 1.82 4.10 -48.34
CA GLU A 418 2.04 3.79 -46.92
C GLU A 418 3.54 3.64 -46.57
N GLU A 419 4.34 3.07 -47.48
CA GLU A 419 5.80 2.96 -47.33
C GLU A 419 6.50 4.33 -47.27
N ARG A 420 5.99 5.32 -48.00
CA ARG A 420 6.52 6.70 -47.94
C ARG A 420 6.19 7.32 -46.59
N VAL A 421 4.98 7.10 -46.07
CA VAL A 421 4.56 7.60 -44.76
C VAL A 421 5.40 6.97 -43.65
N LEU A 422 5.67 5.67 -43.72
CA LEU A 422 6.55 4.98 -42.79
C LEU A 422 7.96 5.59 -42.78
N ALA A 423 8.57 5.78 -43.97
CA ALA A 423 9.90 6.38 -44.08
C ALA A 423 9.96 7.83 -43.54
N LEU A 424 8.89 8.60 -43.71
CA LEU A 424 8.77 9.94 -43.14
C LEU A 424 8.59 9.90 -41.62
N ALA A 425 7.77 8.99 -41.10
CA ALA A 425 7.55 8.81 -39.66
C ALA A 425 8.82 8.33 -38.93
N GLU A 426 9.60 7.42 -39.52
CA GLU A 426 10.89 6.97 -38.99
C GLU A 426 11.89 8.12 -38.90
N LYS A 427 12.01 8.92 -39.97
CA LYS A 427 12.87 10.12 -39.98
C LYS A 427 12.46 11.13 -38.91
N ALA A 428 11.15 11.33 -38.73
CA ALA A 428 10.57 12.22 -37.73
C ALA A 428 10.55 11.66 -36.30
N LYS A 429 11.00 10.40 -36.09
CA LYS A 429 10.94 9.68 -34.79
C LYS A 429 9.52 9.56 -34.23
N PHE A 430 8.50 9.44 -35.08
CA PHE A 430 7.10 9.29 -34.68
C PHE A 430 6.75 7.83 -34.34
N TYR A 431 7.30 7.32 -33.24
CA TYR A 431 7.21 5.90 -32.86
C TYR A 431 5.80 5.29 -32.75
N ARG A 432 4.78 6.04 -32.31
CA ARG A 432 3.37 5.58 -32.28
C ARG A 432 2.76 5.42 -33.69
N VAL A 433 3.16 6.27 -34.64
CA VAL A 433 2.71 6.16 -36.03
C VAL A 433 3.41 4.97 -36.67
N CYS A 434 4.72 4.80 -36.43
CA CYS A 434 5.46 3.61 -36.84
C CYS A 434 4.85 2.33 -36.25
N GLU A 435 4.50 2.31 -34.97
CA GLU A 435 3.83 1.19 -34.31
C GLU A 435 2.52 0.81 -35.01
N HIS A 436 1.64 1.77 -35.30
CA HIS A 436 0.38 1.50 -35.98
C HIS A 436 0.60 0.91 -37.39
N LEU A 437 1.57 1.46 -38.14
CA LEU A 437 1.91 0.97 -39.48
C LEU A 437 2.55 -0.43 -39.42
N TYR A 438 3.47 -0.67 -38.49
CA TYR A 438 4.09 -1.98 -38.30
C TYR A 438 3.09 -3.03 -37.78
N GLU A 439 2.12 -2.64 -36.96
CA GLU A 439 1.04 -3.54 -36.49
C GLU A 439 0.17 -3.98 -37.68
N LYS A 440 -0.13 -3.06 -38.61
CA LYS A 440 -0.82 -3.37 -39.87
C LYS A 440 -0.01 -4.32 -40.76
N HIS A 441 1.31 -4.17 -40.79
CA HIS A 441 2.24 -5.05 -41.51
C HIS A 441 2.67 -6.31 -40.74
N GLN A 442 2.17 -6.52 -39.51
CA GLN A 442 2.52 -7.65 -38.63
C GLN A 442 4.03 -7.76 -38.28
N GLN A 443 4.78 -6.65 -38.27
CA GLN A 443 6.22 -6.59 -37.95
C GLN A 443 6.45 -6.26 -36.47
N PHE A 444 6.28 -7.23 -35.56
CA PHE A 444 6.35 -7.01 -34.10
C PHE A 444 7.77 -6.76 -33.56
N ASP A 445 8.78 -7.29 -34.24
CA ASP A 445 10.20 -7.08 -33.97
C ASP A 445 10.57 -5.58 -34.04
N LYS A 446 10.05 -4.87 -35.04
CA LYS A 446 10.27 -3.41 -35.20
C LYS A 446 9.43 -2.57 -34.24
N ILE A 447 8.26 -3.06 -33.83
CA ILE A 447 7.47 -2.40 -32.77
C ILE A 447 8.23 -2.43 -31.46
N LEU A 448 8.92 -3.53 -31.13
CA LEU A 448 9.80 -3.60 -29.96
C LEU A 448 10.86 -2.49 -30.00
N GLU A 449 11.50 -2.26 -31.15
CA GLU A 449 12.46 -1.16 -31.31
C GLU A 449 11.80 0.21 -31.09
N CYS A 450 10.57 0.42 -31.56
CA CYS A 450 9.83 1.66 -31.32
C CYS A 450 9.62 1.93 -29.82
N TYR A 451 9.34 0.90 -29.01
CA TYR A 451 9.23 1.04 -27.55
C TYR A 451 10.58 1.29 -26.88
N LEU A 452 11.65 0.63 -27.34
CA LEU A 452 12.99 0.80 -26.79
C LEU A 452 13.60 2.17 -27.12
N GLN A 453 13.28 2.74 -28.28
CA GLN A 453 13.78 4.05 -28.70
C GLN A 453 12.98 5.22 -28.12
N ASP A 454 11.73 5.00 -27.69
CA ASP A 454 10.84 6.03 -27.12
C ASP A 454 11.02 6.17 -25.59
N PRO A 455 11.71 7.22 -25.08
CA PRO A 455 12.00 7.37 -23.65
C PRO A 455 10.76 7.38 -22.76
N SER A 456 9.62 7.88 -23.27
CA SER A 456 8.38 8.01 -22.50
C SER A 456 7.66 6.67 -22.30
N ARG A 457 7.89 5.70 -23.21
CA ARG A 457 7.18 4.41 -23.25
C ARG A 457 8.07 3.19 -23.01
N LYS A 458 9.37 3.36 -22.78
CA LYS A 458 10.30 2.25 -22.48
C LYS A 458 9.75 1.23 -21.48
N LEU A 459 9.12 1.67 -20.38
CA LEU A 459 8.58 0.76 -19.35
C LEU A 459 7.37 -0.07 -19.80
N GLN A 460 6.66 0.36 -20.85
CA GLN A 460 5.50 -0.33 -21.41
C GLN A 460 5.89 -1.49 -22.33
N VAL A 461 7.18 -1.61 -22.68
CA VAL A 461 7.71 -2.69 -23.53
C VAL A 461 7.35 -4.07 -22.97
N PHE A 462 7.39 -4.25 -21.66
CA PHE A 462 7.06 -5.52 -21.00
C PHE A 462 5.59 -5.91 -21.19
N TYR A 463 4.68 -4.95 -21.06
CA TYR A 463 3.26 -5.18 -21.32
C TYR A 463 3.00 -5.53 -22.79
N PHE A 464 3.71 -4.88 -23.73
CA PHE A 464 3.64 -5.22 -25.14
C PHE A 464 4.11 -6.66 -25.41
N ILE A 465 5.27 -7.05 -24.86
CA ILE A 465 5.82 -8.40 -24.99
C ILE A 465 4.81 -9.44 -24.47
N GLU A 466 4.28 -9.25 -23.26
CA GLU A 466 3.27 -10.14 -22.67
C GLU A 466 1.99 -10.22 -23.52
N LYS A 467 1.49 -9.08 -24.01
CA LYS A 467 0.30 -9.01 -24.86
C LYS A 467 0.47 -9.82 -26.14
N ILE A 468 1.63 -9.75 -26.79
CA ILE A 468 1.90 -10.47 -28.04
C ILE A 468 2.14 -11.96 -27.79
N LEU A 469 2.92 -12.31 -26.77
CA LEU A 469 3.25 -13.71 -26.46
C LEU A 469 2.03 -14.51 -25.98
N ASN A 470 1.15 -13.90 -25.17
CA ASN A 470 -0.08 -14.52 -24.67
C ASN A 470 -1.21 -14.60 -25.71
N HIS A 471 -1.11 -13.91 -26.84
CA HIS A 471 -2.21 -13.87 -27.80
C HIS A 471 -2.34 -15.23 -28.54
N PRO A 472 -3.53 -15.88 -28.51
CA PRO A 472 -3.70 -17.26 -28.99
C PRO A 472 -3.74 -17.39 -30.52
N LYS A 473 -3.92 -16.29 -31.27
CA LYS A 473 -4.06 -16.31 -32.75
C LYS A 473 -2.78 -15.94 -33.52
N ARG A 474 -1.64 -15.74 -32.85
CA ARG A 474 -0.39 -15.29 -33.50
C ARG A 474 0.39 -16.47 -34.08
N THR A 475 1.08 -16.26 -35.21
CA THR A 475 1.86 -17.32 -35.85
C THR A 475 3.12 -17.65 -35.04
N ASN A 476 3.60 -18.88 -35.14
CA ASN A 476 4.85 -19.29 -34.46
C ASN A 476 6.08 -18.59 -35.04
N GLU A 477 6.02 -18.12 -36.29
CA GLU A 477 7.09 -17.36 -36.94
C GLU A 477 7.21 -15.95 -36.36
N GLU A 478 6.07 -15.26 -36.16
CA GLU A 478 6.02 -13.95 -35.48
C GLU A 478 6.60 -14.02 -34.05
N LYS A 479 6.25 -15.06 -33.30
CA LYS A 479 6.75 -15.24 -31.92
C LYS A 479 8.26 -15.51 -31.89
N LYS A 480 8.78 -16.27 -32.85
CA LYS A 480 10.22 -16.55 -32.96
C LYS A 480 11.03 -15.31 -33.35
N ALA A 481 10.55 -14.54 -34.33
CA ALA A 481 11.20 -13.28 -34.71
C ALA A 481 11.28 -12.30 -33.51
N LEU A 482 10.20 -12.23 -32.72
CA LEU A 482 10.19 -11.44 -31.49
C LEU A 482 11.13 -12.02 -30.43
N GLU A 483 11.18 -13.34 -30.24
CA GLU A 483 12.10 -14.01 -29.30
C GLU A 483 13.57 -13.69 -29.64
N GLU A 484 13.99 -13.87 -30.90
CA GLU A 484 15.35 -13.55 -31.35
C GLU A 484 15.69 -12.08 -31.10
N LYS A 485 14.72 -11.18 -31.32
CA LYS A 485 14.90 -9.76 -31.06
C LYS A 485 15.00 -9.44 -29.56
N ILE A 486 14.19 -10.07 -28.72
CA ILE A 486 14.27 -9.93 -27.25
C ILE A 486 15.64 -10.39 -26.75
N ILE A 487 16.14 -11.54 -27.24
CA ILE A 487 17.46 -12.06 -26.84
C ILE A 487 18.58 -11.10 -27.25
N SER A 488 18.53 -10.55 -28.47
CA SER A 488 19.54 -9.57 -28.92
C SER A 488 19.48 -8.21 -28.21
N THR A 489 18.33 -7.85 -27.64
CA THR A 489 18.12 -6.56 -26.93
C THR A 489 18.06 -6.73 -25.41
N ILE A 490 18.45 -7.90 -24.89
CA ILE A 490 18.33 -8.24 -23.47
C ILE A 490 19.08 -7.27 -22.56
N GLU A 491 20.20 -6.73 -23.03
CA GLU A 491 21.01 -5.75 -22.31
C GLU A 491 20.20 -4.49 -21.97
N GLN A 492 19.43 -3.99 -22.94
CA GLN A 492 18.57 -2.81 -22.76
C GLN A 492 17.37 -3.12 -21.87
N LEU A 493 16.81 -4.34 -21.96
CA LEU A 493 15.68 -4.74 -21.14
C LEU A 493 16.06 -4.89 -19.66
N VAL A 494 17.25 -5.45 -19.37
CA VAL A 494 17.76 -5.58 -18.00
C VAL A 494 18.02 -4.21 -17.38
N ASP A 495 18.56 -3.26 -18.15
CA ASP A 495 18.77 -1.87 -17.72
C ASP A 495 17.45 -1.15 -17.40
N ILE A 496 16.38 -1.43 -18.15
CA ILE A 496 15.05 -0.88 -17.87
C ILE A 496 14.45 -1.49 -16.60
N ASP A 497 14.36 -2.83 -16.53
CA ASP A 497 13.81 -3.54 -15.37
C ASP A 497 14.28 -5.00 -15.33
N ASN A 498 15.23 -5.28 -14.43
CA ASN A 498 15.78 -6.61 -14.26
C ASN A 498 14.77 -7.65 -13.75
N LYS A 499 13.79 -7.27 -12.92
CA LYS A 499 12.80 -8.19 -12.35
C LYS A 499 11.78 -8.61 -13.39
N ARG A 500 11.21 -7.65 -14.13
CA ARG A 500 10.23 -7.95 -15.19
C ARG A 500 10.88 -8.69 -16.36
N THR A 501 12.11 -8.33 -16.74
CA THR A 501 12.88 -9.08 -17.75
C THR A 501 13.05 -10.54 -17.35
N SER A 502 13.41 -10.79 -16.08
CA SER A 502 13.58 -12.14 -15.56
C SER A 502 12.27 -12.92 -15.48
N GLN A 503 11.14 -12.25 -15.16
CA GLN A 503 9.82 -12.87 -15.13
C GLN A 503 9.38 -13.36 -16.51
N ILE A 504 9.51 -12.51 -17.53
CA ILE A 504 9.15 -12.87 -18.92
C ILE A 504 9.99 -14.06 -19.41
N LEU A 505 11.29 -14.07 -19.10
CA LEU A 505 12.14 -15.20 -19.47
C LEU A 505 11.76 -16.49 -18.73
N LEU A 506 11.38 -16.43 -17.46
CA LEU A 506 10.92 -17.59 -16.71
C LEU A 506 9.57 -18.13 -17.21
N GLU A 507 8.66 -17.26 -17.60
CA GLU A 507 7.30 -17.62 -18.04
C GLU A 507 7.26 -18.12 -19.48
N PHE A 508 7.95 -17.43 -20.41
CA PHE A 508 7.84 -17.71 -21.85
C PHE A 508 9.05 -18.45 -22.43
N PHE A 509 10.25 -18.25 -21.88
CA PHE A 509 11.51 -18.74 -22.49
C PHE A 509 12.46 -19.45 -21.50
N PRO A 510 11.99 -20.43 -20.69
CA PRO A 510 12.81 -21.05 -19.65
C PRO A 510 14.07 -21.76 -20.19
N ASN A 511 14.01 -22.27 -21.43
CA ASN A 511 15.12 -22.98 -22.07
C ASN A 511 16.25 -22.04 -22.54
N GLN A 512 15.99 -20.74 -22.68
CA GLN A 512 16.96 -19.76 -23.18
C GLN A 512 17.78 -19.10 -22.06
N ILE A 513 17.47 -19.36 -20.79
CA ILE A 513 18.17 -18.74 -19.65
C ILE A 513 19.67 -19.00 -19.72
N LEU A 514 20.08 -20.22 -20.08
CA LEU A 514 21.49 -20.57 -20.26
C LEU A 514 22.16 -19.82 -21.42
N ALA A 515 21.43 -19.58 -22.52
CA ALA A 515 21.93 -18.81 -23.65
C ALA A 515 22.12 -17.33 -23.27
N VAL A 516 21.16 -16.75 -22.53
CA VAL A 516 21.24 -15.38 -22.01
C VAL A 516 22.40 -15.21 -21.04
N VAL A 517 22.58 -16.13 -20.08
CA VAL A 517 23.72 -16.09 -19.15
C VAL A 517 25.05 -16.15 -19.90
N LYS A 518 25.17 -17.03 -20.90
CA LYS A 518 26.38 -17.10 -21.75
C LYS A 518 26.63 -15.81 -22.54
N ALA A 519 25.58 -15.19 -23.07
CA ALA A 519 25.67 -13.93 -23.81
C ALA A 519 26.13 -12.77 -22.90
N LEU A 520 25.64 -12.74 -21.65
CA LEU A 520 25.94 -11.69 -20.68
C LEU A 520 27.24 -11.91 -19.87
N ASN A 521 27.94 -13.05 -20.05
CA ASN A 521 29.18 -13.35 -19.31
C ASN A 521 30.28 -12.27 -19.45
N ASN A 522 30.31 -11.54 -20.56
CA ASN A 522 31.28 -10.45 -20.78
C ASN A 522 30.93 -9.17 -20.01
N MET A 523 29.76 -9.09 -19.38
CA MET A 523 29.25 -7.93 -18.64
C MET A 523 28.76 -8.34 -17.23
N PRO A 524 29.68 -8.47 -16.25
CA PRO A 524 29.38 -9.07 -14.95
C PRO A 524 28.36 -8.27 -14.12
N GLU A 525 28.27 -6.95 -14.30
CA GLU A 525 27.31 -6.09 -13.58
C GLU A 525 25.87 -6.29 -14.07
N ILE A 526 25.64 -6.26 -15.39
CA ILE A 526 24.32 -6.51 -16.00
C ILE A 526 23.90 -7.96 -15.75
N LEU A 527 24.84 -8.90 -15.85
CA LEU A 527 24.60 -10.31 -15.52
C LEU A 527 24.18 -10.47 -14.04
N TYR A 528 24.85 -9.79 -13.11
CA TYR A 528 24.47 -9.82 -11.70
C TYR A 528 23.07 -9.25 -11.47
N GLN A 529 22.74 -8.11 -12.09
CA GLN A 529 21.41 -7.50 -11.99
C GLN A 529 20.31 -8.42 -12.56
N PHE A 530 20.56 -9.06 -13.70
CA PHE A 530 19.66 -10.05 -14.29
C PHE A 530 19.45 -11.24 -13.35
N LEU A 531 20.53 -11.86 -12.87
CA LEU A 531 20.45 -13.01 -11.96
C LEU A 531 19.77 -12.64 -10.64
N GLN A 532 20.01 -11.43 -10.11
CA GLN A 532 19.30 -10.93 -8.94
C GLN A 532 17.80 -10.85 -9.17
N GLY A 533 17.35 -10.38 -10.34
CA GLY A 533 15.94 -10.38 -10.73
C GLY A 533 15.35 -11.79 -10.79
N LEU A 534 16.08 -12.73 -11.39
CA LEU A 534 15.69 -14.13 -11.53
C LEU A 534 15.49 -14.83 -10.17
N PHE A 535 16.44 -14.67 -9.24
CA PHE A 535 16.33 -15.29 -7.92
C PHE A 535 15.34 -14.58 -7.00
N SER A 536 15.16 -13.26 -7.14
CA SER A 536 14.13 -12.51 -6.38
C SER A 536 12.70 -12.95 -6.74
N ASN A 537 12.44 -13.26 -8.02
CA ASN A 537 11.11 -13.73 -8.45
C ASN A 537 10.81 -15.16 -7.99
N LYS A 538 11.83 -16.00 -7.81
CA LYS A 538 11.68 -17.37 -7.27
C LYS A 538 11.20 -17.36 -5.81
N ASP A 539 11.68 -16.42 -5.00
CA ASP A 539 11.26 -16.24 -3.60
C ASP A 539 9.80 -15.77 -3.48
N LEU A 540 9.29 -15.03 -4.47
CA LEU A 540 7.89 -14.59 -4.50
C LEU A 540 6.95 -15.74 -4.92
N ASN A 541 7.32 -16.51 -5.94
CA ASN A 541 6.49 -17.60 -6.48
C ASN A 541 6.42 -18.84 -5.56
N SER A 542 7.27 -18.94 -4.54
CA SER A 542 7.24 -20.01 -3.54
C SER A 542 6.30 -19.73 -2.35
N SER A 543 5.62 -18.58 -2.32
CA SER A 543 4.77 -18.14 -1.20
C SER A 543 3.25 -18.12 -1.47
N GLY A 544 2.79 -18.63 -2.63
CA GLY A 544 1.36 -18.73 -2.96
C GLY A 544 0.71 -20.07 -2.51
N PRO A 545 -0.43 -20.07 -1.80
CA PRO A 545 -1.10 -21.29 -1.33
C PRO A 545 -2.01 -21.95 -2.37
N THR A 546 -1.77 -21.74 -3.67
CA THR A 546 -2.60 -22.29 -4.75
C THR A 546 -1.78 -22.60 -5.99
N GLY A 547 -1.43 -23.88 -6.18
CA GLY A 547 -0.80 -24.34 -7.43
C GLY A 547 -0.13 -25.69 -7.24
N SER A 548 -0.68 -26.70 -7.90
CA SER A 548 -0.16 -28.08 -7.95
C SER A 548 1.34 -28.17 -8.23
N ASN A 549 2.02 -28.97 -7.41
CA ASN A 549 3.36 -29.49 -7.68
C ASN A 549 3.52 -30.02 -9.11
N LYS A 550 4.73 -29.76 -9.65
CA LYS A 550 5.43 -30.26 -10.85
C LYS A 550 5.52 -29.19 -11.96
N ASP A 551 6.76 -28.87 -12.31
CA ASP A 551 7.21 -27.96 -13.38
C ASP A 551 7.52 -26.51 -12.98
N VAL A 552 8.22 -26.31 -11.84
CA VAL A 552 9.09 -25.12 -11.71
C VAL A 552 10.35 -25.40 -12.55
N PRO A 553 10.76 -24.53 -13.50
CA PRO A 553 11.98 -24.72 -14.27
C PRO A 553 13.17 -24.89 -13.32
N MET A 554 13.79 -26.06 -13.36
CA MET A 554 15.01 -26.33 -12.59
C MET A 554 16.12 -25.51 -13.22
N VAL A 555 16.38 -24.33 -12.64
CA VAL A 555 17.53 -23.50 -13.00
C VAL A 555 18.79 -24.35 -12.83
N ASP A 556 19.60 -24.41 -13.88
CA ASP A 556 20.83 -25.19 -13.89
C ASP A 556 21.73 -24.80 -12.70
N PRO A 557 22.27 -25.76 -11.92
CA PRO A 557 23.17 -25.49 -10.81
C PRO A 557 24.33 -24.53 -11.16
N MET A 558 24.82 -24.56 -12.41
CA MET A 558 25.85 -23.65 -12.90
C MET A 558 25.42 -22.17 -12.82
N VAL A 559 24.15 -21.86 -13.09
CA VAL A 559 23.63 -20.48 -13.02
C VAL A 559 23.57 -19.98 -11.58
N VAL A 560 23.24 -20.87 -10.63
CA VAL A 560 23.24 -20.57 -9.20
C VAL A 560 24.67 -20.29 -8.71
N GLU A 561 25.64 -21.06 -9.16
CA GLU A 561 27.06 -20.88 -8.84
C GLU A 561 27.61 -19.57 -9.40
N THR A 562 27.31 -19.24 -10.66
CA THR A 562 27.69 -17.94 -11.24
C THR A 562 27.08 -16.78 -10.45
N TYR A 563 25.84 -16.91 -9.99
CA TYR A 563 25.22 -15.90 -9.14
C TYR A 563 25.92 -15.78 -7.79
N ILE A 564 26.34 -16.89 -7.17
CA ILE A 564 27.07 -16.87 -5.89
C ILE A 564 28.46 -16.26 -6.07
N ASP A 565 29.19 -16.58 -7.15
CA ASP A 565 30.49 -15.96 -7.46
C ASP A 565 30.36 -14.45 -7.66
N LEU A 566 29.35 -14.00 -8.41
CA LEU A 566 29.06 -12.57 -8.59
C LEU A 566 28.57 -11.91 -7.29
N MET A 567 27.76 -12.60 -6.46
CA MET A 567 27.34 -12.08 -5.17
C MET A 567 28.52 -11.89 -4.22
N CYS A 568 29.52 -12.77 -4.25
CA CYS A 568 30.76 -12.58 -3.51
C CYS A 568 31.53 -11.33 -3.95
N GLN A 569 31.43 -10.93 -5.22
CA GLN A 569 32.08 -9.74 -5.77
C GLN A 569 31.32 -8.43 -5.46
N TYR A 570 29.99 -8.44 -5.64
CA TYR A 570 29.18 -7.22 -5.57
C TYR A 570 28.39 -7.06 -4.25
N ASN A 571 28.13 -8.13 -3.50
CA ASN A 571 27.32 -8.09 -2.28
C ASN A 571 27.71 -9.17 -1.24
N PHE A 572 28.91 -9.03 -0.68
CA PHE A 572 29.53 -10.00 0.24
C PHE A 572 28.68 -10.32 1.48
N ASN A 573 27.99 -9.34 2.07
CA ASN A 573 27.24 -9.51 3.32
C ASN A 573 25.96 -10.35 3.16
N GLN A 574 25.39 -10.44 1.96
CA GLN A 574 24.15 -11.19 1.72
C GLN A 574 24.38 -12.66 1.36
N VAL A 575 25.62 -13.06 1.04
CA VAL A 575 25.96 -14.43 0.63
C VAL A 575 25.51 -15.48 1.64
N HIS A 576 25.81 -15.28 2.94
CA HIS A 576 25.40 -16.22 3.99
C HIS A 576 23.87 -16.33 4.11
N ASN A 577 23.16 -15.21 4.03
CA ASN A 577 21.70 -15.18 4.12
C ASN A 577 21.04 -15.86 2.92
N TYR A 578 21.60 -15.69 1.73
CA TYR A 578 21.14 -16.36 0.51
C TYR A 578 21.37 -17.87 0.60
N LEU A 579 22.58 -18.32 0.96
CA LEU A 579 22.90 -19.76 1.08
C LEU A 579 22.05 -20.49 2.13
N ARG A 580 21.60 -19.80 3.18
CA ARG A 580 20.66 -20.38 4.17
C ARG A 580 19.28 -20.67 3.58
N ARG A 581 18.85 -19.89 2.58
CA ARG A 581 17.51 -19.97 1.97
C ARG A 581 17.50 -20.78 0.67
N ALA A 582 18.58 -20.73 -0.09
CA ALA A 582 18.68 -21.39 -1.38
C ALA A 582 18.90 -22.90 -1.23
N ASP A 583 18.20 -23.67 -2.06
CA ASP A 583 18.45 -25.10 -2.27
C ASP A 583 18.73 -25.33 -3.77
N GLY A 584 19.67 -26.23 -4.09
CA GLY A 584 20.00 -26.61 -5.48
C GLY A 584 21.39 -26.21 -6.00
N TYR A 585 22.25 -25.65 -5.15
CA TYR A 585 23.67 -25.45 -5.47
C TYR A 585 24.50 -26.68 -5.11
N ARG A 586 25.63 -26.88 -5.80
CA ARG A 586 26.57 -27.95 -5.46
C ARG A 586 27.49 -27.50 -4.32
N LEU A 587 27.60 -28.33 -3.28
CA LEU A 587 28.27 -27.97 -2.02
C LEU A 587 29.78 -27.74 -2.22
N GLU A 588 30.45 -28.54 -3.04
CA GLU A 588 31.91 -28.49 -3.20
C GLU A 588 32.34 -27.24 -3.98
N GLU A 589 31.72 -26.96 -5.13
CA GLU A 589 32.01 -25.81 -5.98
C GLU A 589 31.65 -24.49 -5.28
N THR A 590 30.53 -24.45 -4.55
CA THR A 590 30.13 -23.25 -3.78
C THR A 590 31.11 -22.97 -2.64
N LEU A 591 31.67 -24.03 -2.04
CA LEU A 591 32.66 -23.92 -0.97
C LEU A 591 34.01 -23.42 -1.52
N GLU A 592 34.41 -23.84 -2.72
CA GLU A 592 35.57 -23.27 -3.42
C GLU A 592 35.39 -21.77 -3.72
N ILE A 593 34.21 -21.35 -4.19
CA ILE A 593 33.88 -19.94 -4.40
C ILE A 593 33.96 -19.16 -3.08
N CYS A 594 33.33 -19.65 -2.01
CA CYS A 594 33.37 -18.98 -0.70
C CYS A 594 34.79 -18.87 -0.12
N ARG A 595 35.63 -19.88 -0.33
CA ARG A 595 37.06 -19.86 0.06
C ARG A 595 37.86 -18.84 -0.75
N LYS A 596 37.62 -18.75 -2.06
CA LYS A 596 38.28 -17.79 -2.96
C LYS A 596 38.11 -16.34 -2.49
N TYR A 597 36.92 -15.98 -1.98
CA TYR A 597 36.61 -14.63 -1.49
C TYR A 597 36.74 -14.46 0.04
N ASN A 598 37.27 -15.47 0.76
CA ASN A 598 37.42 -15.45 2.22
C ASN A 598 36.12 -15.18 3.02
N ALA A 599 34.99 -15.71 2.54
CA ALA A 599 33.69 -15.58 3.21
C ALA A 599 33.57 -16.56 4.40
N MET A 600 34.11 -16.17 5.56
CA MET A 600 34.24 -17.05 6.74
C MET A 600 32.89 -17.63 7.23
N GLU A 601 31.85 -16.82 7.34
CA GLU A 601 30.52 -17.25 7.85
C GLU A 601 29.78 -18.15 6.85
N ALA A 602 29.87 -17.84 5.55
CA ALA A 602 29.32 -18.69 4.48
C ALA A 602 30.07 -20.02 4.40
N THR A 603 31.40 -20.00 4.52
CA THR A 603 32.25 -21.20 4.50
C THR A 603 31.97 -22.10 5.71
N ALA A 604 31.84 -21.53 6.91
CA ALA A 604 31.50 -22.28 8.12
C ALA A 604 30.11 -22.94 8.01
N PHE A 605 29.13 -22.25 7.44
CA PHE A 605 27.79 -22.81 7.18
C PHE A 605 27.82 -23.97 6.16
N LEU A 606 28.56 -23.80 5.07
CA LEU A 606 28.72 -24.85 4.05
C LEU A 606 29.45 -26.08 4.60
N LEU A 607 30.48 -25.89 5.44
CA LEU A 607 31.19 -26.97 6.13
C LEU A 607 30.31 -27.69 7.15
N GLU A 608 29.48 -26.96 7.90
CA GLU A 608 28.47 -27.56 8.79
C GLU A 608 27.49 -28.44 7.99
N ARG A 609 27.03 -27.97 6.83
CA ARG A 609 26.13 -28.74 5.94
C ARG A 609 26.82 -29.92 5.27
N ALA A 610 28.11 -29.81 4.97
CA ALA A 610 28.94 -30.91 4.46
C ALA A 610 29.27 -31.96 5.53
N GLY A 611 28.99 -31.69 6.80
CA GLY A 611 29.26 -32.59 7.93
C GLY A 611 30.63 -32.42 8.58
N ASP A 612 31.47 -31.49 8.10
CA ASP A 612 32.75 -31.14 8.73
C ASP A 612 32.55 -30.06 9.80
N ILE A 613 32.02 -30.50 10.95
CA ILE A 613 31.70 -29.63 12.09
C ILE A 613 32.98 -29.04 12.70
N TYR A 614 34.07 -29.81 12.74
CA TYR A 614 35.34 -29.37 13.31
C TYR A 614 36.02 -28.32 12.43
N GLY A 615 36.01 -28.50 11.10
CA GLY A 615 36.47 -27.49 10.14
C GLY A 615 35.67 -26.18 10.23
N ALA A 616 34.34 -26.27 10.33
CA ALA A 616 33.48 -25.11 10.54
C ALA A 616 33.81 -24.38 11.86
N PHE A 617 33.97 -25.14 12.96
CA PHE A 617 34.34 -24.60 14.27
C PHE A 617 35.69 -23.91 14.24
N LYS A 618 36.71 -24.51 13.60
CA LYS A 618 38.06 -23.95 13.53
C LYS A 618 38.09 -22.58 12.85
N ILE A 619 37.43 -22.45 11.70
CA ILE A 619 37.36 -21.18 10.96
C ILE A 619 36.70 -20.08 11.79
N MET A 620 35.58 -20.40 12.46
CA MET A 620 34.92 -19.42 13.32
C MET A 620 35.72 -19.09 14.58
N LEU A 621 36.41 -20.07 15.17
CA LEU A 621 37.28 -19.88 16.33
C LEU A 621 38.48 -18.98 15.99
N GLU A 622 39.10 -19.17 14.81
CA GLU A 622 40.16 -18.28 14.31
C GLU A 622 39.65 -16.85 14.16
N GLY A 623 38.45 -16.66 13.59
CA GLY A 623 37.80 -15.35 13.48
C GLY A 623 37.45 -14.71 14.84
N LEU A 624 37.10 -15.52 15.84
CA LEU A 624 36.87 -15.07 17.21
C LEU A 624 38.19 -14.67 17.88
N GLN A 625 39.21 -15.51 17.81
CA GLN A 625 40.52 -15.28 18.43
C GLN A 625 41.21 -14.03 17.89
N THR A 626 41.13 -13.78 16.58
CA THR A 626 41.64 -12.53 15.99
C THR A 626 40.93 -11.32 16.57
N LYS A 627 39.59 -11.37 16.69
CA LYS A 627 38.82 -10.25 17.25
C LYS A 627 39.07 -10.04 18.75
N VAL A 628 39.24 -11.13 19.48
CA VAL A 628 39.62 -11.11 20.90
C VAL A 628 40.99 -10.45 21.09
N LYS A 629 41.97 -10.77 20.24
CA LYS A 629 43.31 -10.15 20.27
C LYS A 629 43.24 -8.65 19.96
N GLU A 630 42.54 -8.25 18.90
CA GLU A 630 42.33 -6.84 18.55
C GLU A 630 41.79 -6.04 19.74
N ILE A 631 40.71 -6.53 20.36
CA ILE A 631 40.09 -5.86 21.51
C ILE A 631 41.03 -5.85 22.72
N THR A 632 41.78 -6.93 22.95
CA THR A 632 42.72 -7.00 24.08
C THR A 632 43.89 -6.02 23.90
N ASP A 633 44.40 -5.87 22.67
CA ASP A 633 45.48 -4.95 22.34
C ASP A 633 45.01 -3.48 22.37
N GLU A 634 43.77 -3.19 21.94
CA GLU A 634 43.11 -1.87 22.06
C GLU A 634 42.97 -1.45 23.53
N ILE A 635 42.56 -2.39 24.40
CA ILE A 635 42.43 -2.15 25.86
C ILE A 635 43.80 -1.92 26.51
N LEU A 636 44.85 -2.61 26.06
CA LEU A 636 46.20 -2.48 26.62
C LEU A 636 46.92 -1.19 26.18
N SER A 637 46.56 -0.65 25.02
CA SER A 637 47.20 0.54 24.44
C SER A 637 46.55 1.87 24.88
N SER A 638 45.32 1.85 25.39
CA SER A 638 44.56 3.04 25.76
C SER A 638 44.63 3.34 27.27
N ASN A 639 45.10 4.54 27.63
CA ASN A 639 45.15 5.04 29.02
C ASN A 639 43.88 5.82 29.44
N GLU A 640 42.95 6.08 28.53
CA GLU A 640 41.67 6.78 28.76
C GLU A 640 40.46 5.82 28.60
N ASP A 641 39.27 6.24 29.05
CA ASP A 641 38.03 5.46 28.87
C ASP A 641 37.68 5.32 27.37
N LEU A 642 37.40 4.09 26.94
CA LEU A 642 37.20 3.72 25.53
C LEU A 642 35.89 4.28 24.95
N ASN A 643 35.93 4.73 23.68
CA ASN A 643 34.85 5.42 22.95
C ASN A 643 33.74 4.49 22.39
N LEU A 644 32.76 5.05 21.66
CA LEU A 644 31.65 4.36 20.98
C LEU A 644 32.10 3.20 20.04
N GLU A 645 33.28 3.32 19.46
CA GLU A 645 33.85 2.33 18.53
C GLU A 645 34.22 1.01 19.23
N TYR A 646 34.67 1.09 20.48
CA TYR A 646 34.89 -0.07 21.35
C TYR A 646 33.59 -0.83 21.62
N LEU A 647 32.48 -0.13 21.89
CA LEU A 647 31.17 -0.76 22.12
C LEU A 647 30.68 -1.52 20.88
N ALA A 648 30.91 -0.99 19.67
CA ALA A 648 30.57 -1.69 18.43
C ALA A 648 31.46 -2.95 18.23
N SER A 649 32.77 -2.82 18.48
CA SER A 649 33.73 -3.95 18.42
C SER A 649 33.39 -5.04 19.45
N TRP A 650 32.99 -4.64 20.66
CA TRP A 650 32.56 -5.52 21.76
C TRP A 650 31.27 -6.27 21.43
N ASN A 651 30.25 -5.57 20.91
CA ASN A 651 29.00 -6.20 20.47
C ASN A 651 29.22 -7.19 19.32
N ALA A 652 30.15 -6.90 18.41
CA ALA A 652 30.55 -7.83 17.35
C ALA A 652 31.23 -9.09 17.93
N LEU A 653 32.09 -8.94 18.94
CA LEU A 653 32.69 -10.07 19.68
C LEU A 653 31.61 -10.94 20.34
N GLN A 654 30.67 -10.32 21.06
CA GLN A 654 29.57 -11.03 21.71
C GLN A 654 28.71 -11.78 20.70
N SER A 655 28.41 -11.17 19.55
CA SER A 655 27.64 -11.80 18.47
C SER A 655 28.35 -13.02 17.88
N ARG A 656 29.66 -12.92 17.61
CA ARG A 656 30.48 -14.06 17.13
C ARG A 656 30.52 -15.19 18.15
N LEU A 657 30.69 -14.87 19.44
CA LEU A 657 30.66 -15.85 20.52
C LEU A 657 29.32 -16.60 20.56
N LEU A 658 28.20 -15.89 20.45
CA LEU A 658 26.87 -16.50 20.45
C LEU A 658 26.65 -17.43 19.25
N VAL A 659 27.10 -17.05 18.05
CA VAL A 659 27.01 -17.91 16.84
C VAL A 659 27.80 -19.21 17.03
N ILE A 660 29.00 -19.13 17.62
CA ILE A 660 29.82 -20.31 17.89
C ILE A 660 29.18 -21.18 18.98
N ILE A 661 28.65 -20.58 20.06
CA ILE A 661 27.89 -21.31 21.09
C ILE A 661 26.72 -22.06 20.47
N GLN A 662 25.96 -21.42 19.57
CA GLN A 662 24.84 -22.05 18.86
C GLN A 662 25.30 -23.21 17.96
N LEU A 663 26.45 -23.08 17.28
CA LEU A 663 27.03 -24.19 16.52
C LEU A 663 27.41 -25.36 17.44
N CYS A 664 28.06 -25.07 18.58
CA CYS A 664 28.43 -26.08 19.55
C CYS A 664 27.19 -26.77 20.15
N GLN A 665 26.14 -26.04 20.53
CA GLN A 665 24.90 -26.60 21.08
C GLN A 665 24.16 -27.51 20.08
N ARG A 666 24.00 -27.07 18.82
CA ARG A 666 23.31 -27.84 17.77
C ARG A 666 24.00 -29.17 17.47
N ASN A 667 25.32 -29.21 17.57
CA ASN A 667 26.12 -30.36 17.20
C ASN A 667 26.57 -31.22 18.40
N SER A 668 26.53 -30.71 19.63
CA SER A 668 26.92 -31.45 20.85
C SER A 668 26.12 -32.74 21.04
N ASN A 669 24.83 -32.76 20.70
CA ASN A 669 24.00 -33.97 20.81
C ASN A 669 24.42 -35.09 19.84
N LYS A 670 25.14 -34.76 18.77
CA LYS A 670 25.63 -35.70 17.75
C LYS A 670 27.07 -36.18 18.01
N MET A 671 27.72 -35.63 19.04
CA MET A 671 29.13 -35.81 19.33
C MET A 671 29.33 -36.59 20.63
N ASP A 672 30.42 -37.35 20.68
CA ASP A 672 30.86 -38.04 21.89
C ASP A 672 31.50 -37.08 22.89
N GLN A 673 31.68 -37.52 24.15
CA GLN A 673 32.19 -36.66 25.21
C GLN A 673 33.55 -36.04 24.87
N GLU A 674 34.48 -36.80 24.31
CA GLU A 674 35.80 -36.29 23.89
C GLU A 674 35.71 -35.26 22.76
N GLU A 675 34.77 -35.42 21.84
CA GLU A 675 34.55 -34.51 20.72
C GLU A 675 33.91 -33.20 21.19
N ARG A 676 33.00 -33.27 22.17
CA ARG A 676 32.44 -32.08 22.84
C ARG A 676 33.54 -31.31 23.55
N GLU A 677 34.43 -32.00 24.27
CA GLU A 677 35.56 -31.37 24.95
C GLU A 677 36.49 -30.66 23.94
N LYS A 678 36.72 -31.24 22.76
CA LYS A 678 37.53 -30.64 21.67
C LYS A 678 36.95 -29.37 21.06
N ILE A 679 35.65 -29.09 21.18
CA ILE A 679 35.05 -27.83 20.69
C ILE A 679 34.82 -26.83 21.83
N TRP A 680 34.37 -27.28 22.99
CA TRP A 680 34.00 -26.37 24.09
C TRP A 680 35.21 -25.87 24.88
N PHE A 681 36.25 -26.69 25.10
CA PHE A 681 37.42 -26.23 25.85
C PHE A 681 38.26 -25.19 25.09
N PRO A 682 38.52 -25.31 23.77
CA PRO A 682 39.22 -24.26 23.04
C PRO A 682 38.45 -22.94 22.99
N LEU A 683 37.11 -23.00 22.95
CA LEU A 683 36.25 -21.82 23.03
C LEU A 683 36.34 -21.16 24.42
N LEU A 684 36.33 -21.97 25.48
CA LEU A 684 36.50 -21.52 26.86
C LEU A 684 37.87 -20.88 27.06
N GLU A 685 38.93 -21.49 26.55
CA GLU A 685 40.29 -20.95 26.60
C GLU A 685 40.40 -19.61 25.88
N ALA A 686 39.77 -19.45 24.71
CA ALA A 686 39.76 -18.19 23.97
C ALA A 686 39.14 -17.03 24.77
N MET A 687 38.13 -17.28 25.61
CA MET A 687 37.49 -16.27 26.46
C MET A 687 38.22 -16.02 27.79
N MET A 688 38.97 -17.01 28.29
CA MET A 688 39.78 -16.88 29.50
C MET A 688 41.14 -16.23 29.24
N ALA A 689 41.72 -16.39 28.05
CA ALA A 689 43.04 -15.86 27.71
C ALA A 689 43.18 -14.32 27.91
N PRO A 690 42.22 -13.47 27.51
CA PRO A 690 42.28 -12.02 27.77
C PRO A 690 42.34 -11.67 29.25
N GLN A 691 41.63 -12.43 30.09
CA GLN A 691 41.61 -12.20 31.54
C GLN A 691 42.97 -12.44 32.18
N ARG A 692 43.78 -13.37 31.64
CA ARG A 692 45.16 -13.59 32.08
C ARG A 692 46.05 -12.41 31.69
N GLN A 693 45.88 -11.88 30.47
CA GLN A 693 46.72 -10.83 29.90
C GLN A 693 46.45 -9.44 30.51
N LEU A 694 45.18 -9.14 30.83
CA LEU A 694 44.74 -7.85 31.39
C LEU A 694 44.92 -7.74 32.90
N ARG A 695 45.24 -8.85 33.58
CA ARG A 695 45.29 -8.94 35.05
C ARG A 695 46.35 -8.01 35.64
N GLY A 696 45.92 -7.05 36.45
CA GLY A 696 46.79 -6.11 37.18
C GLY A 696 47.43 -5.01 36.31
N ARG A 697 47.04 -4.91 35.03
CA ARG A 697 47.58 -3.92 34.08
C ARG A 697 46.58 -2.84 33.65
N VAL A 698 45.27 -3.08 33.78
CA VAL A 698 44.21 -2.21 33.25
C VAL A 698 43.03 -2.08 34.23
N ASN A 699 42.10 -1.15 33.98
CA ASN A 699 40.88 -0.91 34.75
C ASN A 699 40.06 -2.20 34.97
N ILE A 700 39.60 -2.41 36.21
CA ILE A 700 38.84 -3.58 36.67
C ILE A 700 37.56 -3.80 35.84
N LYS A 701 36.98 -2.73 35.29
CA LYS A 701 35.76 -2.78 34.47
C LYS A 701 35.86 -3.76 33.29
N TYR A 702 36.91 -3.68 32.48
CA TYR A 702 37.06 -4.51 31.27
C TYR A 702 37.34 -5.98 31.59
N VAL A 703 38.05 -6.24 32.70
CA VAL A 703 38.26 -7.61 33.20
C VAL A 703 36.93 -8.23 33.64
N ASN A 704 36.05 -7.45 34.24
CA ASN A 704 34.71 -7.92 34.62
C ASN A 704 33.84 -8.20 33.38
N GLU A 705 33.93 -7.40 32.32
CA GLU A 705 33.17 -7.62 31.08
C GLU A 705 33.55 -8.95 30.39
N PHE A 706 34.84 -9.32 30.34
CA PHE A 706 35.26 -10.66 29.87
C PHE A 706 34.82 -11.80 30.82
N LYS A 707 34.75 -11.55 32.13
CA LYS A 707 34.22 -12.51 33.11
C LYS A 707 32.73 -12.78 32.90
N GLU A 708 31.94 -11.76 32.54
CA GLU A 708 30.53 -11.92 32.18
C GLU A 708 30.36 -12.83 30.95
N LEU A 709 31.13 -12.60 29.88
CA LEU A 709 31.09 -13.46 28.68
C LEU A 709 31.51 -14.91 28.98
N THR A 710 32.50 -15.10 29.85
CA THR A 710 32.95 -16.43 30.29
C THR A 710 31.88 -17.13 31.13
N ARG A 711 31.18 -16.42 32.01
CA ARG A 711 30.04 -16.95 32.75
C ARG A 711 28.92 -17.35 31.81
N HIS A 712 28.61 -16.52 30.82
CA HIS A 712 27.61 -16.84 29.80
C HIS A 712 27.98 -18.12 29.04
N LEU A 713 29.24 -18.27 28.63
CA LEU A 713 29.72 -19.48 27.97
C LEU A 713 29.60 -20.73 28.87
N LEU A 714 30.03 -20.64 30.13
CA LEU A 714 29.97 -21.74 31.09
C LEU A 714 28.53 -22.19 31.36
N ASN A 715 27.59 -21.26 31.47
CA ASN A 715 26.17 -21.57 31.61
C ASN A 715 25.63 -22.39 30.43
N ASN A 716 26.07 -22.06 29.20
CA ASN A 716 25.67 -22.80 28.00
C ASN A 716 26.38 -24.16 27.84
N MET A 717 27.55 -24.34 28.48
CA MET A 717 28.34 -25.57 28.43
C MET A 717 27.84 -26.65 29.43
N MET A 718 27.24 -26.24 30.55
CA MET A 718 26.80 -27.14 31.64
C MET A 718 25.83 -28.25 31.22
N GLY A 719 25.02 -28.03 30.18
CA GLY A 719 24.09 -29.04 29.66
C GLY A 719 24.74 -30.14 28.80
N TYR A 720 26.00 -29.96 28.37
CA TYR A 720 26.63 -30.83 27.37
C TYR A 720 27.91 -31.50 27.85
N ILE A 721 28.60 -30.92 28.86
CA ILE A 721 29.86 -31.41 29.41
C ILE A 721 29.72 -31.61 30.92
N SER A 722 30.36 -32.65 31.44
CA SER A 722 30.29 -32.98 32.86
C SER A 722 30.87 -31.85 33.74
N LEU A 723 30.11 -31.48 34.78
CA LEU A 723 30.49 -30.46 35.75
C LEU A 723 31.90 -30.68 36.36
N PRO A 724 32.31 -31.92 36.72
CA PRO A 724 33.66 -32.16 37.23
C PRO A 724 34.78 -31.80 36.24
N ALA A 725 34.59 -32.07 34.95
CA ALA A 725 35.58 -31.77 33.92
C ALA A 725 35.71 -30.25 33.69
N ILE A 726 34.58 -29.52 33.72
CA ILE A 726 34.56 -28.06 33.64
C ILE A 726 35.31 -27.45 34.83
N LEU A 727 34.97 -27.89 36.05
CA LEU A 727 35.60 -27.40 37.29
C LEU A 727 37.10 -27.69 37.31
N GLN A 728 37.50 -28.90 36.89
CA GLN A 728 38.91 -29.27 36.81
C GLN A 728 39.68 -28.33 35.87
N ARG A 729 39.11 -27.97 34.71
CA ARG A 729 39.76 -27.03 33.77
C ARG A 729 39.78 -25.59 34.22
N VAL A 730 38.71 -25.10 34.84
CA VAL A 730 38.67 -23.72 35.38
C VAL A 730 39.64 -23.56 36.55
N VAL A 731 39.74 -24.56 37.45
CA VAL A 731 40.62 -24.52 38.62
C VAL A 731 42.11 -24.66 38.23
N GLN A 732 42.41 -25.42 37.18
CA GLN A 732 43.77 -25.54 36.65
C GLN A 732 44.26 -24.27 35.92
N ASP A 733 43.38 -23.30 35.63
CA ASP A 733 43.73 -22.09 34.91
C ASP A 733 44.53 -21.10 35.79
N PRO A 734 45.68 -20.57 35.32
CA PRO A 734 46.46 -19.56 36.03
C PRO A 734 45.71 -18.28 36.40
N ALA A 735 44.64 -17.92 35.67
CA ALA A 735 43.78 -16.78 35.98
C ALA A 735 43.11 -16.91 37.36
N TYR A 736 42.80 -18.15 37.77
CA TYR A 736 41.99 -18.47 38.94
C TYR A 736 42.77 -19.18 40.05
N ASN A 737 44.01 -19.63 39.78
CA ASN A 737 44.87 -20.39 40.69
C ASN A 737 45.58 -19.53 41.78
N THR A 738 45.31 -18.23 41.88
CA THR A 738 46.01 -17.34 42.83
C THR A 738 45.11 -16.90 43.99
N GLY A 739 44.72 -17.86 44.82
CA GLY A 739 44.66 -17.65 46.28
C GLY A 739 43.41 -17.03 46.93
N LYS A 740 42.34 -16.66 46.22
CA LYS A 740 41.06 -16.30 46.87
C LYS A 740 39.89 -17.06 46.25
N PHE A 741 39.37 -18.05 46.99
CA PHE A 741 38.14 -18.79 46.67
C PHE A 741 36.96 -17.88 46.32
N GLY A 742 36.97 -16.62 46.79
CA GLY A 742 35.96 -15.61 46.48
C GLY A 742 35.78 -15.29 44.99
N GLU A 743 36.80 -15.42 44.14
CA GLU A 743 36.67 -15.09 42.70
C GLU A 743 35.96 -16.19 41.88
N ILE A 744 36.06 -17.44 42.34
CA ILE A 744 35.44 -18.62 41.68
C ILE A 744 34.11 -19.00 42.37
N ARG A 745 33.90 -18.54 43.62
CA ARG A 745 32.72 -18.84 44.44
C ARG A 745 31.41 -18.49 43.74
N GLU A 746 31.28 -17.28 43.22
CA GLU A 746 30.06 -16.83 42.53
C GLU A 746 29.76 -17.70 41.29
N LEU A 747 30.80 -18.09 40.56
CA LEU A 747 30.68 -18.90 39.36
C LEU A 747 30.29 -20.35 39.69
N ILE A 748 30.91 -20.96 40.70
CA ILE A 748 30.58 -22.30 41.20
C ILE A 748 29.18 -22.36 41.83
N MET A 749 28.80 -21.34 42.61
CA MET A 749 27.47 -21.27 43.24
C MET A 749 26.37 -21.15 42.19
N GLY A 750 26.56 -20.33 41.14
CA GLY A 750 25.63 -20.26 40.01
C GLY A 750 25.48 -21.60 39.26
N MET A 751 26.54 -22.39 39.15
CA MET A 751 26.48 -23.74 38.57
C MET A 751 25.67 -24.71 39.46
N PHE A 752 25.86 -24.66 40.78
CA PHE A 752 25.09 -25.49 41.73
C PHE A 752 23.62 -25.12 41.80
N GLU A 753 23.29 -23.82 41.71
CA GLU A 753 21.90 -23.34 41.65
C GLU A 753 21.17 -23.87 40.42
N THR A 754 21.82 -23.82 39.25
CA THR A 754 21.28 -24.34 37.99
C THR A 754 21.02 -25.85 38.09
N TYR A 755 21.96 -26.60 38.66
CA TYR A 755 21.79 -28.04 38.87
C TYR A 755 20.68 -28.39 39.87
N ASN A 756 20.55 -27.62 40.95
CA ASN A 756 19.47 -27.79 41.93
C ASN A 756 18.10 -27.48 41.31
N TYR A 757 18.04 -26.48 40.44
CA TYR A 757 16.84 -26.15 39.68
C TYR A 757 16.44 -27.30 38.73
N GLU A 758 17.37 -27.83 37.92
CA GLU A 758 17.12 -28.96 37.03
C GLU A 758 16.65 -30.22 37.78
N ARG A 759 17.29 -30.53 38.91
CA ARG A 759 16.87 -31.64 39.78
C ARG A 759 15.45 -31.46 40.30
N THR A 760 15.09 -30.24 40.70
CA THR A 760 13.75 -29.92 41.20
C THR A 760 12.72 -30.04 40.08
N LEU A 761 13.04 -29.50 38.90
CA LEU A 761 12.20 -29.58 37.70
C LEU A 761 11.90 -31.03 37.31
N LEU A 762 12.93 -31.87 37.19
CA LEU A 762 12.81 -33.30 36.88
C LEU A 762 11.97 -34.05 37.92
N SER A 763 12.15 -33.73 39.20
CA SER A 763 11.34 -34.32 40.28
C SER A 763 9.87 -33.93 40.15
N THR A 764 9.58 -32.66 39.86
CA THR A 764 8.20 -32.17 39.69
C THR A 764 7.51 -32.72 38.44
N THR A 765 8.19 -32.77 37.30
CA THR A 765 7.64 -33.34 36.06
C THR A 765 7.37 -34.82 36.21
N THR A 766 8.25 -35.56 36.89
CA THR A 766 8.03 -36.99 37.18
C THR A 766 6.79 -37.20 38.06
N LYS A 767 6.55 -36.33 39.04
CA LYS A 767 5.32 -36.39 39.88
C LYS A 767 4.07 -36.12 39.06
N LEU A 768 4.06 -35.05 38.25
CA LEU A 768 2.92 -34.69 37.40
C LEU A 768 2.58 -35.80 36.40
N LEU A 769 3.58 -36.39 35.75
CA LEU A 769 3.38 -37.50 34.82
C LEU A 769 2.77 -38.74 35.51
N ASN A 770 3.20 -39.04 36.74
CA ASN A 770 2.63 -40.15 37.50
C ASN A 770 1.18 -39.89 37.92
N ASP A 771 0.84 -38.66 38.31
CA ASP A 771 -0.53 -38.28 38.67
C ASP A 771 -1.48 -38.32 37.47
N ASP A 772 -1.03 -37.82 36.32
CA ASP A 772 -1.80 -37.90 35.06
C ASP A 772 -2.01 -39.34 34.62
N LEU A 773 -0.98 -40.18 34.69
CA LEU A 773 -1.07 -41.60 34.37
C LEU A 773 -2.09 -42.31 35.27
N HIS A 774 -2.06 -42.02 36.57
CA HIS A 774 -3.01 -42.58 37.53
C HIS A 774 -4.46 -42.14 37.21
N SER A 775 -4.67 -40.86 36.91
CA SER A 775 -5.97 -40.30 36.55
C SER A 775 -6.54 -40.95 35.27
N GLN A 776 -5.71 -41.09 34.24
CA GLN A 776 -6.11 -41.76 33.00
C GLN A 776 -6.47 -43.23 33.22
N LEU A 777 -5.64 -43.98 33.93
CA LEU A 777 -5.91 -45.39 34.27
C LEU A 777 -7.22 -45.54 35.07
N ARG A 778 -7.47 -44.64 36.02
CA ARG A 778 -8.71 -44.63 36.81
C ARG A 778 -9.96 -44.43 35.93
N ASN A 779 -9.90 -43.50 34.98
CA ASN A 779 -11.01 -43.25 34.04
C ASN A 779 -11.23 -44.45 33.11
N LEU A 780 -10.16 -45.11 32.67
CA LEU A 780 -10.23 -46.31 31.84
C LEU A 780 -10.81 -47.51 32.58
N CYS A 781 -10.46 -47.73 33.84
CA CYS A 781 -11.10 -48.76 34.66
C CYS A 781 -12.60 -48.49 34.84
N LYS A 782 -13.03 -47.23 34.96
CA LYS A 782 -14.46 -46.89 35.01
C LYS A 782 -15.18 -47.22 33.71
N THR A 783 -14.62 -46.86 32.55
CA THR A 783 -15.26 -47.14 31.25
C THR A 783 -15.25 -48.62 30.88
N ALA A 784 -14.21 -49.37 31.26
CA ALA A 784 -14.13 -50.81 31.04
C ALA A 784 -15.19 -51.60 31.85
N ASN A 785 -15.62 -51.07 33.00
CA ASN A 785 -16.58 -51.71 33.89
C ASN A 785 -18.05 -51.31 33.64
N HIS A 786 -18.37 -50.63 32.52
CA HIS A 786 -19.76 -50.38 32.13
C HIS A 786 -20.39 -51.59 31.41
N VAL A 787 -21.65 -51.88 31.75
CA VAL A 787 -22.47 -52.91 31.09
C VAL A 787 -23.04 -52.34 29.79
N TYR A 788 -23.01 -53.11 28.70
CA TYR A 788 -23.60 -52.73 27.41
C TYR A 788 -25.05 -53.24 27.32
N SER A 789 -25.99 -52.36 26.97
CA SER A 789 -27.40 -52.71 26.73
C SER A 789 -27.67 -52.86 25.23
N SER A 790 -28.57 -53.77 24.86
CA SER A 790 -29.12 -53.85 23.52
C SER A 790 -30.05 -52.67 23.23
N HIS A 791 -30.17 -52.29 21.95
CA HIS A 791 -31.14 -51.31 21.48
C HIS A 791 -32.51 -51.94 21.14
N ASP A 792 -32.52 -53.20 20.69
CA ASP A 792 -33.72 -53.96 20.31
C ASP A 792 -33.65 -55.37 20.91
N ASP A 793 -34.81 -55.93 21.28
CA ASP A 793 -34.98 -57.29 21.81
C ASP A 793 -35.14 -58.36 20.71
N ALA A 794 -34.81 -58.00 19.47
CA ALA A 794 -34.87 -58.86 18.30
C ALA A 794 -33.53 -58.88 17.54
N CYS A 795 -33.22 -60.01 16.91
CA CYS A 795 -32.00 -60.16 16.12
C CYS A 795 -31.98 -59.17 14.94
N SER A 796 -30.95 -58.32 14.86
CA SER A 796 -30.83 -57.28 13.83
C SER A 796 -30.66 -57.79 12.39
N PHE A 797 -30.49 -59.11 12.18
CA PHE A 797 -30.40 -59.73 10.85
C PHE A 797 -31.70 -60.41 10.43
N CYS A 798 -32.19 -61.37 11.22
CA CYS A 798 -33.42 -62.10 10.88
C CYS A 798 -34.71 -61.42 11.39
N ARG A 799 -34.60 -60.43 12.29
CA ARG A 799 -35.70 -59.72 12.95
C ARG A 799 -36.65 -60.59 13.80
N ASN A 800 -36.30 -61.84 14.05
CA ASN A 800 -37.01 -62.67 15.02
C ASN A 800 -36.64 -62.27 16.45
N GLU A 801 -37.55 -62.52 17.39
CA GLU A 801 -37.29 -62.39 18.83
C GLU A 801 -36.06 -63.20 19.22
N LEU A 802 -35.27 -62.67 20.17
CA LEU A 802 -34.01 -63.29 20.61
C LEU A 802 -34.21 -64.64 21.32
N ASP A 803 -35.46 -64.97 21.67
CA ASP A 803 -35.85 -66.05 22.59
C ASP A 803 -36.54 -67.23 21.86
N ALA A 804 -36.21 -67.46 20.59
CA ALA A 804 -36.92 -68.45 19.78
C ALA A 804 -36.51 -69.92 20.04
N ASP A 805 -35.42 -70.19 20.79
CA ASP A 805 -34.98 -71.53 21.24
C ASP A 805 -33.94 -71.40 22.39
N ASP A 806 -33.95 -72.33 23.36
CA ASP A 806 -33.09 -72.29 24.58
C ASP A 806 -31.56 -72.37 24.31
N ASP A 807 -31.14 -72.81 23.12
CA ASP A 807 -29.73 -73.02 22.75
C ASP A 807 -29.18 -71.96 21.78
N VAL A 808 -29.81 -70.78 21.67
CA VAL A 808 -29.37 -69.73 20.74
C VAL A 808 -28.36 -68.80 21.40
N GLU A 809 -27.07 -68.93 21.01
CA GLU A 809 -26.04 -67.96 21.42
C GLU A 809 -26.29 -66.58 20.80
N ILE A 810 -26.27 -65.55 21.64
CA ILE A 810 -26.53 -64.15 21.25
C ILE A 810 -25.24 -63.32 21.37
N VAL A 811 -24.94 -62.51 20.35
CA VAL A 811 -23.82 -61.58 20.35
C VAL A 811 -24.32 -60.14 20.43
N VAL A 812 -23.90 -59.42 21.47
CA VAL A 812 -24.19 -57.99 21.67
C VAL A 812 -22.93 -57.17 21.34
N PHE A 813 -23.06 -56.24 20.39
CA PHE A 813 -21.95 -55.35 20.03
C PHE A 813 -21.96 -54.06 20.85
N ARG A 814 -20.79 -53.40 20.98
CA ARG A 814 -20.67 -52.09 21.63
C ARG A 814 -21.53 -50.97 20.99
N CYS A 815 -22.00 -51.17 19.76
CA CYS A 815 -22.97 -50.30 19.10
C CYS A 815 -24.43 -50.59 19.47
N GLY A 816 -24.70 -51.46 20.46
CA GLY A 816 -26.03 -51.83 20.96
C GLY A 816 -26.83 -52.76 20.04
N HIS A 817 -26.29 -53.18 18.90
CA HIS A 817 -26.94 -54.15 18.00
C HIS A 817 -26.70 -55.59 18.47
N VAL A 818 -27.76 -56.39 18.36
CA VAL A 818 -27.79 -57.78 18.81
C VAL A 818 -28.08 -58.73 17.65
N TYR A 819 -27.43 -59.88 17.63
CA TYR A 819 -27.61 -60.90 16.60
C TYR A 819 -27.57 -62.31 17.21
N HIS A 820 -28.33 -63.25 16.64
CA HIS A 820 -28.06 -64.68 16.85
C HIS A 820 -26.71 -65.04 16.22
N LEU A 821 -25.91 -65.87 16.89
CA LEU A 821 -24.63 -66.34 16.38
C LEU A 821 -24.78 -67.02 15.02
N SER A 822 -25.86 -67.78 14.84
CA SER A 822 -26.23 -68.44 13.58
C SER A 822 -26.54 -67.44 12.46
N CYS A 823 -27.16 -66.31 12.79
CA CYS A 823 -27.51 -65.24 11.85
C CYS A 823 -26.30 -64.40 11.42
N LEU A 824 -25.19 -64.44 12.16
CA LEU A 824 -23.90 -63.85 11.79
C LEU A 824 -23.09 -64.74 10.83
N GLY A 825 -23.71 -65.77 10.25
CA GLY A 825 -23.14 -66.84 9.45
C GLY A 825 -21.89 -66.48 8.63
N GLY A 826 -20.81 -67.23 8.86
CA GLY A 826 -19.70 -67.34 7.92
C GLY A 826 -18.61 -66.25 7.98
N GLY A 827 -18.55 -65.41 9.01
CA GLY A 827 -17.42 -64.51 9.26
C GLY A 827 -16.17 -65.18 9.85
N ARG A 828 -15.87 -66.44 9.53
CA ARG A 828 -14.59 -67.08 9.92
C ARG A 828 -13.48 -66.53 9.03
N GLN A 829 -12.94 -65.36 9.35
CA GLN A 829 -11.58 -65.06 8.94
C GLN A 829 -10.64 -65.85 9.85
N THR A 830 -10.18 -66.97 9.32
CA THR A 830 -9.12 -67.80 9.90
C THR A 830 -7.85 -66.96 10.04
N ASN A 831 -7.52 -66.60 11.27
CA ASN A 831 -6.17 -66.60 11.80
C ASN A 831 -6.30 -67.03 13.27
N GLU A 832 -5.42 -67.94 13.66
CA GLU A 832 -5.50 -68.73 14.89
C GLU A 832 -5.74 -67.90 16.16
N ASP A 833 -6.60 -68.45 17.03
CA ASP A 833 -6.91 -68.10 18.42
C ASP A 833 -7.85 -66.95 18.81
N VAL A 834 -8.47 -66.17 17.90
CA VAL A 834 -9.54 -65.22 18.30
C VAL A 834 -10.64 -65.10 17.23
N ILE A 835 -11.84 -65.59 17.54
CA ILE A 835 -13.03 -65.36 16.71
C ILE A 835 -13.46 -63.89 16.87
N SER A 836 -13.32 -63.08 15.81
CA SER A 836 -13.78 -61.68 15.82
C SER A 836 -15.07 -61.53 15.02
N TYR A 837 -16.16 -61.26 15.72
CA TYR A 837 -17.43 -60.88 15.10
C TYR A 837 -17.43 -59.38 14.84
N SER A 838 -18.09 -58.93 13.77
CA SER A 838 -18.31 -57.51 13.49
C SER A 838 -19.79 -57.25 13.20
N CYS A 839 -20.30 -56.11 13.66
CA CYS A 839 -21.70 -55.75 13.45
C CYS A 839 -21.97 -55.46 11.97
N ILE A 840 -22.84 -56.25 11.34
CA ILE A 840 -23.15 -56.17 9.90
C ILE A 840 -23.83 -54.83 9.54
N LYS A 841 -24.66 -54.27 10.44
CA LYS A 841 -25.34 -52.99 10.21
C LYS A 841 -24.36 -51.81 10.20
N CYS A 842 -23.40 -51.78 11.12
CA CYS A 842 -22.43 -50.68 11.22
C CYS A 842 -21.33 -50.76 10.15
N THR A 843 -20.93 -51.97 9.76
CA THR A 843 -19.88 -52.19 8.74
C THR A 843 -20.31 -51.81 7.32
N ARG A 844 -21.61 -51.79 7.00
CA ARG A 844 -22.10 -51.36 5.68
C ARG A 844 -22.14 -49.83 5.47
N HIS A 845 -22.08 -49.02 6.53
CA HIS A 845 -22.26 -47.56 6.42
C HIS A 845 -21.04 -46.69 6.77
N GLN A 846 -19.88 -47.25 7.14
CA GLN A 846 -18.64 -46.48 7.34
C GLN A 846 -17.41 -47.26 6.86
N ARG A 847 -16.72 -46.71 5.84
CA ARG A 847 -15.30 -47.02 5.58
C ARG A 847 -14.52 -46.53 6.80
N LEU A 848 -13.76 -47.44 7.42
CA LEU A 848 -12.88 -47.27 8.60
C LEU A 848 -13.54 -47.60 9.94
N VAL A 849 -13.37 -48.86 10.38
CA VAL A 849 -13.33 -49.20 11.81
C VAL A 849 -12.03 -49.98 12.07
N PRO A 850 -11.26 -49.69 13.14
CA PRO A 850 -10.03 -50.40 13.46
C PRO A 850 -10.32 -51.83 13.92
N ARG A 851 -9.57 -52.82 13.41
CA ARG A 851 -9.54 -54.18 13.96
C ARG A 851 -9.06 -54.13 15.42
N VAL A 852 -9.91 -54.50 16.37
CA VAL A 852 -9.54 -54.74 17.77
C VAL A 852 -9.42 -56.26 17.95
N GLN A 853 -8.20 -56.76 18.15
CA GLN A 853 -7.96 -58.13 18.60
C GLN A 853 -8.15 -58.19 20.12
N HIS A 854 -8.96 -59.12 20.61
CA HIS A 854 -9.07 -59.43 22.04
C HIS A 854 -8.57 -60.87 22.29
N GLN A 855 -7.44 -61.01 22.97
CA GLN A 855 -7.13 -62.24 23.69
C GLN A 855 -7.56 -62.07 25.15
N ARG A 856 -8.64 -62.74 25.54
CA ARG A 856 -8.84 -63.37 26.87
C ARG A 856 -10.26 -63.93 26.93
N ILE A 857 -10.36 -65.27 26.92
CA ILE A 857 -10.89 -66.12 28.00
C ILE A 857 -10.54 -67.56 27.60
N VAL A 858 -9.59 -68.18 28.31
CA VAL A 858 -9.50 -69.64 28.44
C VAL A 858 -9.62 -69.93 29.95
N PRO A 859 -10.49 -70.85 30.37
CA PRO A 859 -10.75 -71.11 31.78
C PRO A 859 -9.60 -71.95 32.37
N SER A 860 -8.84 -71.40 33.33
CA SER A 860 -7.95 -72.22 34.14
C SER A 860 -8.76 -72.87 35.26
N LYS A 861 -9.00 -74.18 35.12
CA LYS A 861 -9.39 -75.05 36.22
C LYS A 861 -8.20 -75.17 37.17
N GLN A 862 -8.30 -74.54 38.35
CA GLN A 862 -7.99 -75.15 39.66
C GLN A 862 -8.00 -74.06 40.74
N SER A 863 -9.10 -74.06 41.49
CA SER A 863 -9.17 -73.46 42.82
C SER A 863 -8.46 -74.38 43.83
N THR A 864 -7.52 -73.84 44.60
CA THR A 864 -7.46 -74.14 46.04
C THR A 864 -7.13 -72.85 46.79
N MET A 865 -8.08 -72.41 47.62
CA MET A 865 -7.98 -71.31 48.58
C MET A 865 -6.96 -71.67 49.69
N PRO A 866 -6.32 -70.69 50.37
CA PRO A 866 -6.92 -70.11 51.59
C PRO A 866 -6.67 -68.58 51.74
N SER A 867 -7.64 -67.78 52.19
CA SER A 867 -8.05 -67.47 53.58
C SER A 867 -7.07 -66.61 54.42
N PHE A 868 -7.55 -65.41 54.77
CA PHE A 868 -7.41 -64.64 56.02
C PHE A 868 -6.05 -64.10 56.54
N ARG A 869 -6.17 -62.84 57.00
CA ARG A 869 -5.49 -62.12 58.12
C ARG A 869 -4.18 -61.35 57.88
N ALA A 870 -4.35 -60.02 57.88
CA ALA A 870 -3.63 -58.98 58.63
C ALA A 870 -2.25 -59.29 59.25
N ARG A 871 -1.21 -58.55 58.82
CA ARG A 871 -0.50 -57.51 59.62
C ARG A 871 0.73 -56.96 58.88
N SER A 872 1.06 -55.73 59.26
CA SER A 872 2.16 -54.85 58.87
C SER A 872 3.56 -55.48 58.78
N ARG A 873 4.42 -54.98 57.87
CA ARG A 873 5.54 -54.06 58.21
C ARG A 873 6.44 -53.73 56.99
N VAL A 874 6.84 -52.45 56.97
CA VAL A 874 8.09 -51.84 56.46
C VAL A 874 8.38 -51.93 54.94
N ALA A 875 8.18 -50.80 54.25
CA ALA A 875 8.68 -50.58 52.90
C ALA A 875 9.96 -49.73 52.93
N SER A 876 11.08 -50.33 52.54
CA SER A 876 12.29 -49.62 52.11
C SER A 876 12.05 -49.00 50.74
N PHE A 877 12.42 -47.73 50.56
CA PHE A 877 12.37 -46.99 49.31
C PHE A 877 13.06 -47.75 48.16
N ARG A 878 12.28 -48.14 47.14
CA ARG A 878 12.77 -48.48 45.80
C ARG A 878 12.23 -47.43 44.83
N GLU A 879 13.12 -46.89 44.00
CA GLU A 879 12.79 -46.03 42.86
C GLU A 879 11.60 -46.60 42.09
N SER A 880 10.52 -45.83 42.01
CA SER A 880 9.34 -46.14 41.20
C SER A 880 9.66 -45.91 39.73
N ARG A 881 10.38 -46.84 39.10
CA ARG A 881 10.41 -46.99 37.64
C ARG A 881 9.17 -47.76 37.22
N LEU A 882 8.48 -47.27 36.18
CA LEU A 882 7.38 -48.01 35.57
C LEU A 882 7.94 -49.32 35.02
N ASN A 883 7.40 -50.46 35.48
CA ASN A 883 7.84 -51.77 35.00
C ASN A 883 7.46 -51.93 33.52
N THR A 884 8.18 -52.79 32.79
CA THR A 884 7.95 -53.08 31.36
C THR A 884 6.49 -53.42 31.05
N HIS A 885 5.80 -54.13 31.95
CA HIS A 885 4.37 -54.41 31.82
C HIS A 885 3.47 -53.17 31.93
N GLN A 886 3.88 -52.17 32.72
CA GLN A 886 3.15 -50.90 32.84
C GLN A 886 3.34 -50.02 31.60
N LEU A 887 4.55 -50.01 31.01
CA LEU A 887 4.82 -49.36 29.72
C LEU A 887 4.03 -50.02 28.58
N GLN A 888 3.99 -51.34 28.54
CA GLN A 888 3.22 -52.11 27.56
C GLN A 888 1.71 -51.85 27.71
N ALA A 889 1.20 -51.75 28.94
CA ALA A 889 -0.17 -51.35 29.20
C ALA A 889 -0.47 -49.93 28.71
N LEU A 890 0.45 -48.99 28.91
CA LEU A 890 0.34 -47.60 28.45
C LEU A 890 0.31 -47.50 26.91
N GLU A 891 1.10 -48.32 26.23
CA GLU A 891 1.15 -48.42 24.77
C GLU A 891 -0.14 -49.02 24.18
N ILE A 892 -0.70 -50.03 24.85
CA ILE A 892 -2.01 -50.62 24.51
C ILE A 892 -3.13 -49.58 24.73
N LEU A 893 -3.02 -48.76 25.79
CA LEU A 893 -3.99 -47.71 26.11
C LEU A 893 -3.97 -46.55 25.12
N ARG A 894 -2.79 -46.12 24.64
CA ARG A 894 -2.65 -45.13 23.54
C ARG A 894 -3.36 -45.60 22.27
N LYS A 895 -3.29 -46.89 21.95
CA LYS A 895 -3.97 -47.48 20.80
C LYS A 895 -5.50 -47.53 20.95
N CYS A 896 -6.03 -47.54 22.18
CA CYS A 896 -7.48 -47.61 22.44
C CYS A 896 -8.21 -46.25 22.44
N GLN A 897 -7.52 -45.11 22.60
CA GLN A 897 -8.14 -43.77 22.65
C GLN A 897 -7.75 -42.90 21.44
N LYS A 898 -8.28 -43.19 20.26
CA LYS A 898 -8.33 -42.17 19.19
C LYS A 898 -9.52 -41.24 19.42
N THR A 899 -9.33 -40.27 20.32
CA THR A 899 -10.16 -39.06 20.39
C THR A 899 -9.36 -37.85 19.92
N PRO A 900 -9.98 -36.85 19.28
CA PRO A 900 -9.29 -35.77 18.57
C PRO A 900 -8.47 -34.80 19.45
N ARG A 901 -8.46 -34.97 20.78
CA ARG A 901 -7.65 -34.13 21.68
C ARG A 901 -6.22 -34.64 21.93
N LEU A 902 -5.88 -35.85 21.52
CA LEU A 902 -4.52 -36.42 21.68
C LEU A 902 -3.67 -36.38 20.39
N SER A 903 -4.25 -36.02 19.25
CA SER A 903 -3.48 -35.84 17.99
C SER A 903 -2.42 -34.73 18.09
N PHE A 904 -2.64 -33.74 18.96
CA PHE A 904 -1.72 -32.64 19.17
C PHE A 904 -0.42 -33.06 19.89
N ILE A 905 -0.47 -34.11 20.72
CA ILE A 905 0.71 -34.65 21.41
C ILE A 905 1.43 -35.69 20.53
N ASP A 906 0.69 -36.45 19.73
CA ASP A 906 1.28 -37.34 18.71
C ASP A 906 1.97 -36.55 17.59
N GLU A 907 1.49 -35.35 17.22
CA GLU A 907 2.19 -34.45 16.29
C GLU A 907 3.51 -33.94 16.88
N LEU A 908 3.55 -33.60 18.17
CA LEU A 908 4.78 -33.20 18.86
C LEU A 908 5.81 -34.34 18.98
N ALA A 909 5.36 -35.59 19.15
CA ALA A 909 6.25 -36.76 19.19
C ALA A 909 6.70 -37.22 17.79
N GLN A 910 5.92 -36.96 16.74
CA GLN A 910 6.30 -37.25 15.35
C GLN A 910 7.27 -36.21 14.78
N ASP A 911 7.27 -34.98 15.29
CA ASP A 911 8.23 -33.95 14.89
C ASP A 911 9.66 -34.25 15.36
N GLU A 912 9.84 -34.98 16.46
CA GLU A 912 11.16 -35.50 16.86
C GLU A 912 11.65 -36.64 15.94
N ASN A 913 10.77 -37.54 15.52
CA ASN A 913 11.13 -38.64 14.61
C ASN A 913 11.33 -38.20 13.15
N ARG A 914 10.71 -37.09 12.71
CA ARG A 914 10.96 -36.50 11.38
C ARG A 914 12.31 -35.79 11.27
N ARG A 915 12.85 -35.27 12.38
CA ARG A 915 14.21 -34.69 12.41
C ARG A 915 15.33 -35.76 12.32
N MET A 916 14.99 -37.04 12.47
CA MET A 916 15.91 -38.19 12.41
C MET A 916 15.87 -38.97 11.08
N GLN A 917 15.22 -38.45 10.03
CA GLN A 917 15.25 -39.06 8.70
C GLN A 917 16.00 -38.18 7.68
N GLY A 918 17.33 -38.18 7.81
CA GLY A 918 18.23 -38.00 6.67
C GLY A 918 18.56 -39.35 6.07
N SER A 919 18.62 -39.43 4.74
CA SER A 919 18.85 -40.61 3.90
C SER A 919 20.03 -41.52 4.30
N PRO A 920 20.01 -42.82 3.94
CA PRO A 920 20.82 -43.86 4.54
C PRO A 920 22.25 -43.89 3.98
N ILE A 921 23.26 -43.77 4.85
CA ILE A 921 24.64 -44.15 4.52
C ILE A 921 24.89 -45.55 5.10
N LYS A 922 25.10 -46.51 4.20
CA LYS A 922 25.57 -47.87 4.52
C LYS A 922 26.88 -47.82 5.32
N ARG A 923 26.93 -48.42 6.51
CA ARG A 923 28.18 -48.91 7.10
C ARG A 923 28.01 -50.32 7.69
N LYS A 924 29.06 -51.11 7.40
CA LYS A 924 29.29 -52.54 7.57
C LYS A 924 29.06 -53.07 8.99
N GLU A 925 28.63 -54.33 9.02
CA GLU A 925 28.75 -55.25 10.14
C GLU A 925 30.21 -55.34 10.63
N VAL A 926 30.41 -55.23 11.93
CA VAL A 926 31.53 -55.82 12.66
C VAL A 926 30.94 -56.44 13.92
N GLU A 927 31.03 -57.77 13.99
CA GLU A 927 30.80 -58.56 15.19
C GLU A 927 31.82 -58.16 16.25
N ASP A 928 31.40 -57.98 17.50
CA ASP A 928 32.26 -58.35 18.63
C ASP A 928 31.43 -58.71 19.86
N ASN A 929 31.63 -59.96 20.27
CA ASN A 929 31.15 -60.57 21.50
C ASN A 929 31.67 -59.81 22.72
N LEU A 930 30.83 -59.59 23.75
CA LEU A 930 31.28 -59.58 25.15
C LEU A 930 30.07 -59.69 26.10
N THR A 931 29.91 -60.88 26.67
CA THR A 931 29.03 -61.19 27.80
C THR A 931 29.62 -60.64 29.10
N LEU A 932 28.83 -59.91 29.90
CA LEU A 932 29.21 -59.50 31.27
C LEU A 932 28.28 -60.14 32.30
N ASN A 933 28.88 -61.01 33.12
CA ASN A 933 28.28 -61.66 34.28
C ASN A 933 28.06 -60.66 35.43
N LEU A 934 26.87 -60.70 36.03
CA LEU A 934 26.48 -59.93 37.20
C LEU A 934 26.95 -60.60 38.51
N ALA A 935 27.28 -59.80 39.52
CA ALA A 935 27.32 -60.20 40.92
C ALA A 935 26.49 -59.22 41.79
N PRO A 936 25.82 -59.68 42.89
CA PRO A 936 24.72 -58.95 43.51
C PRO A 936 25.10 -58.13 44.76
N ALA A 937 24.16 -57.29 45.18
CA ALA A 937 24.25 -56.24 46.20
C ALA A 937 24.41 -56.72 47.65
N GLY A 938 25.19 -55.96 48.43
CA GLY A 938 25.23 -55.99 49.89
C GLY A 938 24.69 -54.68 50.50
N LYS A 939 23.79 -54.81 51.47
CA LYS A 939 23.02 -53.77 52.17
C LYS A 939 23.67 -53.36 53.51
N GLU A 940 23.36 -52.12 53.93
CA GLU A 940 23.14 -51.65 55.33
C GLU A 940 24.41 -51.61 56.25
N ASN A 941 24.75 -50.57 57.03
CA ASN A 941 24.01 -49.62 57.86
C ASN A 941 24.86 -48.38 58.18
N PHE A 942 24.26 -47.18 58.28
CA PHE A 942 24.77 -46.11 59.14
C PHE A 942 23.70 -45.71 60.16
N VAL A 943 24.10 -45.79 61.42
CA VAL A 943 23.39 -45.35 62.62
C VAL A 943 24.02 -44.03 63.08
N SER A 944 23.17 -43.14 63.60
CA SER A 944 23.39 -42.04 64.55
C SER A 944 24.36 -40.90 64.23
N GLU A 945 23.78 -39.69 64.29
CA GLU A 945 24.27 -38.49 65.00
C GLU A 945 25.70 -38.00 64.69
N PHE A 946 25.80 -36.95 63.87
CA PHE A 946 26.28 -35.62 64.28
C PHE A 946 25.86 -34.56 63.26
#